data_AF-Q9LRQ9-F1
#
_entry.id   AF-Q9LRQ9-F1
#
_cell.length_a   1.000
_cell.length_b   1.000
_cell.length_c   1.000
_cell.angle_alpha   90.00
_cell.angle_beta   90.00
_cell.angle_gamma   90.00
#
_symmetry.space_group_name_H-M   'P 1'
#
loop_
_entity.id
_entity.type
_entity.pdbx_description
1 polymer ?
#
loop_
_entity_poly.entity_id
_entity_poly.type
_entity_poly.pdbx_seq_one_letter_code
_entity_poly.pdbx_strand_id
1 'polypeptide(L)'
;MEATRMGFGHRTLFHLHKSPLCLKNNLSLFPRRLLHSHTLSWSPTKQNLFVVRSNDLEGSRPSTHFSPSLWGDHFLSVSLNITEFKELEKEIETTKPLVRDMLISSHSSDKEKIRLIHLLISLGISYHFDKEIREILKQSFIKLEDIIVGEDDLETISNIFEVFRFYGHKMSCDAFDRFRGDDGRFKEHLARDVKGMLQLFEVAHLGTPSEVIMDEALSFTRYHLESLASNSASSASPHLLKQIQNSLYAPRYCNIEVLVAREYISYYEQEDGHDQILLKFAKLNFNFCQFHYIQELKTLTKWWKNLDLASKLPYIRDRLVECHLASVAAYFEPQYSLARIIVTKIMMMVVVVDDTYDASSATLPEVTALTECLQMWNIGVSDELPDYLRIVLGSLFEVIGEIEREMRPKGRSYGVKQSTEKLKILVKAYLEIAKWARTGHVSTFDEYMKVGYISGAMDDFAAYSFIGFLPKGVNSTILALIPKKKESKEMRDYRPISCCNVLYKVISKIIANRLKRILPKFISGNQSAFVKDRLLIENVLLATELVKDYHKTSFSVQVNGELAGYFRSARGIRQGCALSPYLFVISMEVLSKMLDQAAGAKRFGFHPKCKNLGLTHLCFADDLMILTDGKVRSVDGIVEVMNLFAKRSGLKINMEKTTLYTAGVSDHNRHMMISRYPFGLAQLPVRYLGLPLVTKRLTKEDLSPLFEQIRNRIGTWTSRYLSFAGRLNLISSVLWSTMNFWMSAFRLPSACLKEINSICSAFLWSGPELNRRKAKVSWDDICKPKQGGLGLRSLTEANVVSVLKLIWRVTSNDDSLWVKWSKMNLLKQESFWSLKPNSSLGSWMWKKMLKYRETAKPFSRVEVNNGARTSFWFDNWSGMGHLMDVTGQRGQIDLGISRNKTVAEAWSNRRRRKHRTEQLNDIEAALNQKYQTRILLREDAALWRAIWTAIAKNVLQHRFSTDWQTIVNYISETQTDRIRSFLSRYIFQLTVHTVWKERNDRRHVFRLGNDVGSYETEMSRGELANGINCYMKQYGVTKEEASQELLKMYSDNKKMVMEQFMNTHDHVPRQVLLRCLNFVRLVDVMYIEGDGYSEPKGKTEHFMTSLFVHPIPLS
;
A
#
# COMPACT_ATOMS: atom_id res chain seq x y z
N MET A 1 20.91 39.75 14.46
CA MET A 1 19.88 38.68 14.51
C MET A 1 19.64 38.20 13.07
N GLU A 2 20.57 37.51 12.38
CA GLU A 2 21.46 36.39 12.78
C GLU A 2 20.65 35.13 13.15
N ALA A 3 21.03 33.92 12.73
CA ALA A 3 22.33 33.51 12.17
C ALA A 3 22.45 33.52 10.62
N THR A 4 23.66 33.76 10.12
CA THR A 4 24.15 33.48 8.76
C THR A 4 25.67 33.36 8.83
N ARG A 5 26.32 32.66 7.89
CA ARG A 5 27.69 32.08 7.99
C ARG A 5 27.67 30.78 8.83
N MET A 6 28.53 29.79 8.59
CA MET A 6 29.68 29.73 7.67
C MET A 6 29.33 29.15 6.28
N GLY A 7 30.27 29.28 5.35
CA GLY A 7 30.27 28.58 4.07
C GLY A 7 31.71 28.28 3.64
N PHE A 8 31.93 27.17 2.91
CA PHE A 8 33.26 26.76 2.46
C PHE A 8 33.57 27.30 1.05
N GLY A 9 34.79 27.80 0.86
CA GLY A 9 35.28 28.36 -0.39
C GLY A 9 36.17 27.40 -1.19
N HIS A 10 36.28 27.61 -2.50
CA HIS A 10 37.26 26.95 -3.37
C HIS A 10 38.63 27.66 -3.30
N ARG A 11 39.74 26.90 -3.27
CA ARG A 11 40.86 26.93 -4.25
C ARG A 11 42.06 26.04 -3.82
N THR A 12 42.97 25.81 -4.79
CA THR A 12 44.32 25.18 -4.66
C THR A 12 44.28 23.66 -4.41
N LEU A 13 44.64 22.73 -5.33
CA LEU A 13 45.86 22.51 -6.15
C LEU A 13 47.08 22.12 -5.27
N PHE A 14 47.93 21.12 -5.54
CA PHE A 14 48.29 20.27 -6.70
C PHE A 14 48.76 18.85 -6.20
N HIS A 15 49.24 17.81 -6.92
CA HIS A 15 49.52 17.46 -8.34
C HIS A 15 49.71 15.92 -8.52
N LEU A 16 49.45 15.36 -9.73
CA LEU A 16 50.12 14.18 -10.38
C LEU A 16 50.02 12.76 -9.71
N HIS A 17 50.07 11.60 -10.40
CA HIS A 17 50.17 11.29 -11.83
C HIS A 17 49.66 9.85 -12.21
N LYS A 18 49.20 9.71 -13.47
CA LYS A 18 49.18 8.52 -14.37
C LYS A 18 48.21 7.33 -14.14
N SER A 19 47.58 6.96 -15.27
CA SER A 19 46.65 5.87 -15.60
C SER A 19 47.36 4.50 -15.78
N PRO A 20 46.68 3.36 -16.09
CA PRO A 20 45.28 3.18 -16.50
C PRO A 20 44.46 2.06 -15.80
N LEU A 21 43.13 2.09 -15.98
CA LEU A 21 42.20 1.04 -15.56
C LEU A 21 41.25 0.61 -16.69
N CYS A 22 41.56 -0.54 -17.30
CA CYS A 22 40.72 -1.42 -18.13
C CYS A 22 41.60 -2.65 -18.47
N LEU A 23 41.16 -3.91 -18.47
CA LEU A 23 39.87 -4.55 -18.19
C LEU A 23 40.08 -5.91 -17.49
N LYS A 24 39.14 -6.31 -16.63
CA LYS A 24 38.31 -7.54 -16.79
C LYS A 24 37.38 -7.73 -15.59
N ASN A 25 36.21 -8.33 -15.83
CA ASN A 25 35.22 -8.62 -14.81
C ASN A 25 35.65 -9.81 -13.96
N ASN A 26 35.66 -9.66 -12.63
CA ASN A 26 35.38 -10.69 -11.62
C ASN A 26 35.40 -10.04 -10.23
N LEU A 27 34.22 -9.71 -9.68
CA LEU A 27 34.08 -9.21 -8.32
C LEU A 27 32.85 -9.83 -7.65
N SER A 28 33.10 -10.78 -6.74
CA SER A 28 32.26 -10.95 -5.56
C SER A 28 32.44 -9.74 -4.64
N LEU A 29 31.41 -9.36 -3.89
CA LEU A 29 31.39 -8.13 -3.07
C LEU A 29 31.81 -8.37 -1.61
N PHE A 30 32.87 -9.16 -1.40
CA PHE A 30 33.45 -9.41 -0.07
C PHE A 30 34.96 -9.15 -0.07
N PRO A 31 35.46 -8.15 0.69
CA PRO A 31 36.90 -7.95 0.87
C PRO A 31 37.47 -9.06 1.77
N ARG A 32 38.50 -9.79 1.30
CA ARG A 32 39.24 -10.75 2.11
C ARG A 32 40.28 -10.07 3.01
N ARG A 33 40.49 -10.66 4.19
CA ARG A 33 41.48 -10.36 5.25
C ARG A 33 41.15 -9.16 6.16
N LEU A 34 40.85 -9.48 7.43
CA LEU A 34 41.86 -9.36 8.49
C LEU A 34 41.41 -10.10 9.76
N LEU A 35 42.12 -11.18 10.12
CA LEU A 35 42.69 -11.44 11.46
C LEU A 35 43.31 -12.85 11.50
N HIS A 36 44.31 -13.03 12.36
CA HIS A 36 44.88 -14.33 12.74
C HIS A 36 44.46 -14.68 14.17
N SER A 37 44.88 -15.86 14.64
CA SER A 37 44.73 -16.37 16.01
C SER A 37 43.30 -16.36 16.60
N HIS A 38 42.61 -17.49 16.49
CA HIS A 38 42.36 -18.34 17.68
C HIS A 38 42.25 -19.81 17.22
N THR A 39 43.19 -20.65 17.66
CA THR A 39 43.21 -22.08 17.33
C THR A 39 42.55 -22.90 18.43
N LEU A 40 41.38 -23.47 18.14
CA LEU A 40 40.82 -24.58 18.91
C LEU A 40 41.11 -25.89 18.16
N SER A 41 41.91 -26.77 18.75
CA SER A 41 42.31 -28.03 18.14
C SER A 41 41.26 -29.11 18.39
N TRP A 42 40.60 -29.58 17.33
CA TRP A 42 39.80 -30.82 17.34
C TRP A 42 40.40 -31.82 16.36
N SER A 43 40.48 -33.09 16.78
CA SER A 43 41.15 -34.15 16.03
C SER A 43 40.23 -34.75 14.94
N PRO A 44 40.72 -34.96 13.71
CA PRO A 44 39.88 -35.45 12.62
C PRO A 44 39.68 -36.97 12.68
N THR A 45 38.50 -37.42 13.11
CA THR A 45 38.02 -38.78 12.85
C THR A 45 37.70 -38.94 11.37
N LYS A 46 38.31 -39.91 10.69
CA LYS A 46 38.11 -40.14 9.25
C LYS A 46 36.67 -40.57 8.96
N GLN A 47 35.92 -39.75 8.23
CA GLN A 47 34.67 -40.18 7.59
C GLN A 47 34.99 -41.05 6.36
N ASN A 48 34.45 -42.27 6.33
CA ASN A 48 34.38 -43.08 5.12
C ASN A 48 33.15 -42.66 4.31
N LEU A 49 33.36 -42.11 3.11
CA LEU A 49 32.29 -41.74 2.17
C LEU A 49 31.60 -43.00 1.61
N PHE A 50 30.50 -43.41 2.23
CA PHE A 50 29.59 -44.41 1.65
C PHE A 50 28.74 -43.77 0.53
N VAL A 51 29.27 -43.80 -0.70
CA VAL A 51 28.51 -43.45 -1.90
C VAL A 51 27.57 -44.61 -2.25
N VAL A 52 26.32 -44.54 -1.81
CA VAL A 52 25.24 -45.41 -2.30
C VAL A 52 24.99 -45.10 -3.78
N ARG A 53 24.93 -46.14 -4.63
CA ARG A 53 24.70 -45.98 -6.07
C ARG A 53 23.20 -45.78 -6.35
N SER A 54 22.90 -45.02 -7.40
CA SER A 54 21.59 -44.43 -7.71
C SER A 54 20.47 -45.38 -8.15
N ASN A 55 20.63 -46.70 -8.04
CA ASN A 55 19.84 -47.64 -8.86
C ASN A 55 18.86 -48.55 -8.11
N ASP A 56 18.89 -48.59 -6.77
CA ASP A 56 18.14 -49.58 -5.97
C ASP A 56 17.00 -48.98 -5.11
N LEU A 57 16.57 -47.74 -5.38
CA LEU A 57 15.62 -46.98 -4.53
C LEU A 57 14.14 -47.01 -4.95
N GLU A 58 13.77 -47.65 -6.06
CA GLU A 58 12.35 -47.75 -6.47
C GLU A 58 11.58 -48.87 -5.75
N GLY A 59 12.25 -49.72 -4.96
CA GLY A 59 11.65 -50.91 -4.34
C GLY A 59 11.13 -50.74 -2.90
N SER A 60 11.62 -49.75 -2.14
CA SER A 60 11.29 -49.59 -0.72
C SER A 60 11.16 -48.12 -0.31
N ARG A 61 10.03 -47.75 0.28
CA ARG A 61 9.83 -46.41 0.89
C ARG A 61 10.68 -46.31 2.16
N PRO A 62 11.64 -45.38 2.28
CA PRO A 62 12.39 -45.19 3.52
C PRO A 62 11.47 -44.64 4.61
N SER A 63 11.35 -45.32 5.76
CA SER A 63 10.51 -44.85 6.86
C SER A 63 11.22 -43.79 7.69
N THR A 64 10.89 -42.51 7.45
CA THR A 64 11.27 -41.39 8.33
C THR A 64 10.56 -41.54 9.68
N HIS A 65 11.25 -42.14 10.64
CA HIS A 65 10.78 -42.24 12.03
C HIS A 65 11.04 -40.93 12.78
N PHE A 66 10.04 -40.05 12.82
CA PHE A 66 10.06 -38.89 13.70
C PHE A 66 9.84 -39.28 15.16
N SER A 67 10.42 -38.50 16.09
CA SER A 67 10.20 -38.71 17.53
C SER A 67 8.72 -38.47 17.90
N PRO A 68 8.10 -39.31 18.75
CA PRO A 68 6.72 -39.13 19.19
C PRO A 68 6.55 -37.82 19.99
N SER A 69 5.31 -37.36 20.12
CA SER A 69 4.97 -36.21 20.98
C SER A 69 5.27 -36.53 22.44
N LEU A 70 6.01 -35.63 23.10
CA LEU A 70 6.34 -35.69 24.53
C LEU A 70 5.10 -35.67 25.43
N TRP A 71 3.99 -35.13 24.93
CA TRP A 71 2.84 -34.68 25.73
C TRP A 71 1.68 -35.68 25.77
N GLY A 72 1.53 -36.50 24.73
CA GLY A 72 0.44 -37.47 24.58
C GLY A 72 -0.94 -36.91 24.95
N ASP A 73 -1.54 -37.49 25.99
CA ASP A 73 -2.90 -37.17 26.46
C ASP A 73 -2.94 -36.13 27.60
N HIS A 74 -1.80 -35.59 28.05
CA HIS A 74 -1.71 -34.73 29.24
C HIS A 74 -2.74 -33.58 29.24
N PHE A 75 -2.78 -32.78 28.18
CA PHE A 75 -3.71 -31.64 28.10
C PHE A 75 -5.19 -32.04 27.96
N LEU A 76 -5.51 -33.31 27.66
CA LEU A 76 -6.88 -33.82 27.72
C LEU A 76 -7.30 -34.19 29.15
N SER A 77 -6.40 -34.74 29.95
CA SER A 77 -6.69 -35.17 31.32
C SER A 77 -6.65 -34.03 32.35
N VAL A 78 -5.79 -33.01 32.16
CA VAL A 78 -5.68 -31.84 33.06
C VAL A 78 -7.04 -31.21 33.36
N SER A 79 -7.40 -31.14 34.65
CA SER A 79 -8.58 -30.41 35.15
C SER A 79 -8.33 -28.90 35.12
N LEU A 80 -9.37 -28.12 34.81
CA LEU A 80 -9.33 -26.66 34.77
C LEU A 80 -10.46 -26.11 35.63
N ASN A 81 -10.11 -25.48 36.75
CA ASN A 81 -11.10 -24.93 37.68
C ASN A 81 -11.61 -23.56 37.19
N ILE A 82 -12.86 -23.52 36.76
CA ILE A 82 -13.53 -22.30 36.26
C ILE A 82 -13.74 -21.27 37.39
N THR A 83 -13.69 -21.68 38.66
CA THR A 83 -13.76 -20.77 39.82
C THR A 83 -12.44 -20.03 40.00
N GLU A 84 -11.32 -20.74 40.09
CA GLU A 84 -9.96 -20.16 40.17
C GLU A 84 -9.70 -19.18 39.02
N PHE A 85 -10.11 -19.50 37.79
CA PHE A 85 -9.98 -18.61 36.63
C PHE A 85 -10.70 -17.26 36.82
N LYS A 86 -11.92 -17.29 37.38
CA LYS A 86 -12.70 -16.07 37.66
C LYS A 86 -12.14 -15.28 38.84
N GLU A 87 -11.51 -15.97 39.80
CA GLU A 87 -10.83 -15.35 40.93
C GLU A 87 -9.56 -14.64 40.47
N LEU A 88 -8.75 -15.27 39.60
CA LEU A 88 -7.62 -14.63 38.91
C LEU A 88 -8.06 -13.39 38.10
N GLU A 89 -9.11 -13.50 37.27
CA GLU A 89 -9.65 -12.36 36.49
C GLU A 89 -10.08 -11.20 37.39
N LYS A 90 -10.78 -11.52 38.49
CA LYS A 90 -11.28 -10.55 39.48
C LYS A 90 -10.14 -9.88 40.24
N GLU A 91 -9.12 -10.62 40.69
CA GLU A 91 -7.96 -10.03 41.37
C GLU A 91 -7.14 -9.15 40.42
N ILE A 92 -6.95 -9.58 39.16
CA ILE A 92 -6.30 -8.76 38.13
C ILE A 92 -7.03 -7.42 37.97
N GLU A 93 -8.35 -7.40 37.72
CA GLU A 93 -9.07 -6.12 37.58
C GLU A 93 -9.16 -5.32 38.89
N THR A 94 -8.92 -5.93 40.05
CA THR A 94 -8.86 -5.24 41.36
C THR A 94 -7.49 -4.59 41.62
N THR A 95 -6.39 -5.22 41.20
CA THR A 95 -5.01 -4.72 41.40
C THR A 95 -4.57 -3.75 40.29
N LYS A 96 -5.08 -3.93 39.06
CA LYS A 96 -4.78 -3.14 37.87
C LYS A 96 -4.99 -1.61 38.00
N PRO A 97 -5.95 -1.08 38.79
CA PRO A 97 -6.02 0.35 39.10
C PRO A 97 -4.78 0.84 39.85
N LEU A 98 -4.32 0.13 40.88
CA LEU A 98 -3.17 0.53 41.72
C LEU A 98 -1.91 0.68 40.86
N VAL A 99 -1.64 -0.29 39.99
CA VAL A 99 -0.48 -0.28 39.07
C VAL A 99 -0.60 0.84 38.02
N ARG A 100 -1.82 1.21 37.59
CA ARG A 100 -2.04 2.40 36.76
C ARG A 100 -1.71 3.67 37.53
N ASP A 101 -2.16 3.78 38.78
CA ASP A 101 -1.99 4.99 39.59
C ASP A 101 -0.51 5.26 39.91
N MET A 102 0.29 4.21 40.14
CA MET A 102 1.77 4.29 40.19
C MET A 102 2.35 4.89 38.90
N LEU A 103 1.87 4.45 37.73
CA LEU A 103 2.35 4.86 36.41
C LEU A 103 1.94 6.30 36.03
N ILE A 104 0.73 6.73 36.40
CA ILE A 104 0.21 8.08 36.07
C ILE A 104 0.46 9.13 37.17
N SER A 105 1.06 8.74 38.31
CA SER A 105 1.33 9.63 39.45
C SER A 105 2.01 10.94 39.04
N SER A 106 1.53 12.06 39.56
CA SER A 106 2.15 13.38 39.36
C SER A 106 3.44 13.58 40.15
N HIS A 107 3.75 12.69 41.10
CA HIS A 107 4.90 12.82 42.00
C HIS A 107 6.17 12.13 41.50
N SER A 108 6.06 11.14 40.61
CA SER A 108 7.22 10.46 40.02
C SER A 108 7.80 11.22 38.84
N SER A 109 9.13 11.26 38.74
CA SER A 109 9.88 11.83 37.63
C SER A 109 9.72 11.02 36.33
N ASP A 110 10.15 11.60 35.19
CA ASP A 110 10.24 10.86 33.92
C ASP A 110 11.18 9.64 34.04
N LYS A 111 12.28 9.71 34.82
CA LYS A 111 13.20 8.58 35.06
C LYS A 111 12.52 7.43 35.79
N GLU A 112 11.85 7.71 36.92
CA GLU A 112 11.13 6.70 37.71
C GLU A 112 10.00 6.06 36.90
N LYS A 113 9.28 6.84 36.09
CA LYS A 113 8.28 6.31 35.15
C LYS A 113 8.89 5.38 34.12
N ILE A 114 10.05 5.72 33.53
CA ILE A 114 10.73 4.85 32.57
C ILE A 114 11.24 3.56 33.25
N ARG A 115 11.77 3.63 34.48
CA ARG A 115 12.16 2.45 35.27
C ARG A 115 10.96 1.55 35.61
N LEU A 116 9.82 2.14 35.99
CA LEU A 116 8.57 1.40 36.17
C LEU A 116 8.11 0.75 34.85
N ILE A 117 8.22 1.45 33.72
CA ILE A 117 7.88 0.88 32.40
C ILE A 117 8.79 -0.29 32.04
N HIS A 118 10.10 -0.22 32.32
CA HIS A 118 11.00 -1.38 32.23
C HIS A 118 10.47 -2.54 33.07
N LEU A 119 10.18 -2.34 34.36
CA LEU A 119 9.65 -3.39 35.23
C LEU A 119 8.34 -3.98 34.71
N LEU A 120 7.42 -3.15 34.19
CA LEU A 120 6.17 -3.63 33.59
C LEU A 120 6.39 -4.46 32.30
N ILE A 121 7.45 -4.18 31.53
CA ILE A 121 7.86 -5.01 30.38
C ILE A 121 8.46 -6.32 30.89
N SER A 122 9.46 -6.23 31.78
CA SER A 122 10.18 -7.37 32.38
C SER A 122 9.23 -8.39 33.04
N LEU A 123 8.18 -7.91 33.72
CA LEU A 123 7.17 -8.73 34.41
C LEU A 123 5.98 -9.16 33.51
N GLY A 124 5.99 -8.86 32.20
CA GLY A 124 4.96 -9.30 31.24
C GLY A 124 3.57 -8.67 31.43
N ILE A 125 3.48 -7.52 32.12
CA ILE A 125 2.23 -6.85 32.53
C ILE A 125 1.97 -5.51 31.82
N SER A 126 2.96 -4.98 31.09
CA SER A 126 2.88 -3.71 30.33
C SER A 126 1.69 -3.61 29.37
N TYR A 127 1.21 -4.75 28.83
CA TYR A 127 0.11 -4.76 27.87
C TYR A 127 -1.24 -4.26 28.45
N HIS A 128 -1.42 -4.33 29.78
CA HIS A 128 -2.59 -3.75 30.48
C HIS A 128 -2.61 -2.21 30.42
N PHE A 129 -1.46 -1.57 30.19
CA PHE A 129 -1.24 -0.13 30.25
C PHE A 129 -0.63 0.43 28.94
N ASP A 130 -0.70 -0.35 27.84
CA ASP A 130 -0.11 -0.05 26.52
C ASP A 130 -0.55 1.31 25.93
N LYS A 131 -1.68 1.89 26.37
CA LYS A 131 -2.08 3.27 25.99
C LYS A 131 -1.35 4.31 26.84
N GLU A 132 -1.38 4.16 28.16
CA GLU A 132 -0.77 5.03 29.16
C GLU A 132 0.76 5.12 28.94
N ILE A 133 1.43 3.97 28.83
CA ILE A 133 2.88 3.86 28.57
C ILE A 133 3.28 4.64 27.31
N ARG A 134 2.54 4.48 26.20
CA ARG A 134 2.84 5.17 24.94
C ARG A 134 2.73 6.69 25.03
N GLU A 135 1.78 7.22 25.78
CA GLU A 135 1.68 8.68 25.92
C GLU A 135 2.78 9.21 26.84
N ILE A 136 3.13 8.50 27.92
CA ILE A 136 4.29 8.85 28.77
C ILE A 136 5.57 8.89 27.92
N LEU A 137 5.95 7.79 27.28
CA LEU A 137 7.19 7.73 26.49
C LEU A 137 7.24 8.76 25.37
N LYS A 138 6.11 9.02 24.69
CA LYS A 138 6.02 10.07 23.68
C LYS A 138 6.29 11.49 24.22
N GLN A 139 5.93 11.77 25.48
CA GLN A 139 6.24 13.05 26.12
C GLN A 139 7.67 13.07 26.69
N SER A 140 8.12 12.00 27.32
CA SER A 140 9.47 11.89 27.89
C SER A 140 10.56 11.89 26.80
N PHE A 141 10.33 11.28 25.64
CA PHE A 141 11.29 11.27 24.52
C PHE A 141 11.55 12.67 23.93
N ILE A 142 10.59 13.60 24.04
CA ILE A 142 10.78 15.01 23.63
C ILE A 142 11.79 15.72 24.56
N LYS A 143 11.92 15.26 25.81
CA LYS A 143 12.86 15.77 26.81
C LYS A 143 14.08 14.85 27.00
N LEU A 144 14.36 13.93 26.07
CA LEU A 144 15.33 12.86 26.28
C LEU A 144 16.71 13.39 26.73
N GLU A 145 17.19 14.46 26.09
CA GLU A 145 18.45 15.12 26.45
C GLU A 145 18.42 15.62 27.91
N ASP A 146 17.37 16.37 28.30
CA ASP A 146 17.19 16.88 29.67
C ASP A 146 17.13 15.74 30.71
N ILE A 147 16.64 14.56 30.33
CA ILE A 147 16.58 13.36 31.18
C ILE A 147 17.96 12.71 31.32
N ILE A 148 18.78 12.65 30.27
CA ILE A 148 20.09 11.96 30.28
C ILE A 148 21.28 12.89 30.56
N VAL A 149 21.11 14.21 30.66
CA VAL A 149 22.15 15.13 31.10
C VAL A 149 22.58 14.81 32.55
N GLY A 150 23.88 14.57 32.75
CA GLY A 150 24.45 14.24 34.06
C GLY A 150 24.06 12.87 34.62
N GLU A 151 23.51 11.98 33.79
CA GLU A 151 23.18 10.60 34.19
C GLU A 151 24.33 9.64 33.85
N ASP A 152 25.13 9.28 34.84
CA ASP A 152 26.30 8.39 34.67
C ASP A 152 26.07 6.99 35.27
N ASP A 153 24.83 6.62 35.60
CA ASP A 153 24.45 5.26 35.96
C ASP A 153 24.19 4.38 34.71
N LEU A 154 24.92 3.27 34.59
CA LEU A 154 24.87 2.40 33.41
C LEU A 154 23.58 1.60 33.32
N GLU A 155 23.03 1.12 34.44
CA GLU A 155 21.73 0.44 34.48
C GLU A 155 20.63 1.39 33.98
N THR A 156 20.61 2.64 34.46
CA THR A 156 19.59 3.65 34.12
C THR A 156 19.66 4.08 32.66
N ILE A 157 20.83 4.41 32.09
CA ILE A 157 20.94 4.73 30.66
C ILE A 157 20.51 3.53 29.80
N SER A 158 20.89 2.31 30.17
CA SER A 158 20.54 1.10 29.43
C SER A 158 19.03 0.80 29.53
N ASN A 159 18.41 0.93 30.72
CA ASN A 159 16.96 0.84 30.93
C ASN A 159 16.19 1.86 30.07
N ILE A 160 16.67 3.12 30.02
CA ILE A 160 16.05 4.17 29.21
C ILE A 160 16.14 3.84 27.70
N PHE A 161 17.31 3.39 27.24
CA PHE A 161 17.53 2.98 25.86
C PHE A 161 16.67 1.77 25.45
N GLU A 162 16.53 0.76 26.32
CA GLU A 162 15.64 -0.38 26.12
C GLU A 162 14.20 0.06 25.87
N VAL A 163 13.65 0.82 26.81
CA VAL A 163 12.24 1.17 26.85
C VAL A 163 11.85 2.02 25.64
N PHE A 164 12.68 3.00 25.26
CA PHE A 164 12.42 3.81 24.07
C PHE A 164 12.49 2.97 22.79
N ARG A 165 13.54 2.16 22.58
CA ARG A 165 13.68 1.33 21.37
C ARG A 165 12.57 0.27 21.26
N PHE A 166 12.20 -0.40 22.36
CA PHE A 166 11.11 -1.39 22.37
C PHE A 166 9.73 -0.78 22.06
N TYR A 167 9.51 0.51 22.33
CA TYR A 167 8.31 1.23 21.91
C TYR A 167 8.41 1.91 20.53
N GLY A 168 9.57 1.83 19.87
CA GLY A 168 9.81 2.30 18.49
C GLY A 168 10.56 3.63 18.39
N HIS A 169 10.87 4.28 19.51
CA HIS A 169 11.60 5.54 19.55
C HIS A 169 13.11 5.26 19.48
N LYS A 170 13.76 5.64 18.37
CA LYS A 170 15.20 5.42 18.20
C LYS A 170 16.02 6.41 19.03
N MET A 171 16.28 6.08 20.29
CA MET A 171 17.33 6.69 21.10
C MET A 171 18.70 6.41 20.47
N SER A 172 19.59 7.40 20.46
CA SER A 172 20.93 7.25 19.86
C SER A 172 21.86 6.40 20.73
N CYS A 173 22.83 5.74 20.11
CA CYS A 173 23.86 4.99 20.83
C CYS A 173 24.93 5.90 21.45
N ASP A 174 25.04 7.16 21.01
CA ASP A 174 25.95 8.18 21.54
C ASP A 174 25.74 8.41 23.06
N ALA A 175 24.55 8.07 23.57
CA ALA A 175 24.27 8.05 25.00
C ALA A 175 25.23 7.15 25.80
N PHE A 176 25.82 6.12 25.17
CA PHE A 176 26.81 5.24 25.78
C PHE A 176 28.25 5.72 25.69
N ASP A 177 28.56 6.78 24.92
CA ASP A 177 29.95 7.29 24.82
C ASP A 177 30.47 7.84 26.17
N ARG A 178 29.57 8.24 27.08
CA ARG A 178 29.92 8.57 28.48
C ARG A 178 30.58 7.40 29.23
N PHE A 179 30.33 6.16 28.80
CA PHE A 179 30.88 4.93 29.36
C PHE A 179 32.15 4.44 28.63
N ARG A 180 32.65 5.20 27.64
CA ARG A 180 33.87 4.87 26.87
C ARG A 180 35.05 5.76 27.25
N GLY A 181 36.26 5.23 27.15
CA GLY A 181 37.51 5.98 27.34
C GLY A 181 37.91 6.75 26.08
N ASP A 182 38.99 7.54 26.20
CA ASP A 182 39.57 8.30 25.07
C ASP A 182 40.11 7.40 23.94
N ASP A 183 40.30 6.10 24.22
CA ASP A 183 40.66 5.07 23.25
C ASP A 183 39.44 4.47 22.49
N GLY A 184 38.23 4.94 22.80
CA GLY A 184 36.98 4.49 22.20
C GLY A 184 36.44 3.16 22.74
N ARG A 185 37.03 2.56 23.79
CA ARG A 185 36.53 1.30 24.38
C ARG A 185 35.75 1.54 25.67
N PHE A 186 34.84 0.63 26.02
CA PHE A 186 34.11 0.69 27.29
C PHE A 186 35.07 0.65 28.49
N LYS A 187 34.79 1.45 29.52
CA LYS A 187 35.68 1.62 30.67
C LYS A 187 35.71 0.35 31.54
N GLU A 188 36.89 -0.23 31.73
CA GLU A 188 37.11 -1.45 32.55
C GLU A 188 36.47 -1.40 33.96
N HIS A 189 36.35 -0.22 34.59
CA HIS A 189 35.74 -0.10 35.92
C HIS A 189 34.23 -0.42 35.94
N LEU A 190 33.57 -0.43 34.78
CA LEU A 190 32.17 -0.86 34.63
C LEU A 190 32.00 -2.34 34.97
N ALA A 191 33.08 -3.14 34.97
CA ALA A 191 33.10 -4.52 35.45
C ALA A 191 32.66 -4.67 36.94
N ARG A 192 32.57 -3.57 37.69
CA ARG A 192 32.04 -3.51 39.05
C ARG A 192 30.52 -3.34 39.11
N ASP A 193 29.92 -2.74 38.08
CA ASP A 193 28.47 -2.59 37.97
C ASP A 193 27.88 -3.79 37.22
N VAL A 194 27.62 -4.85 37.98
CA VAL A 194 27.11 -6.12 37.44
C VAL A 194 25.70 -5.97 36.85
N LYS A 195 24.86 -5.07 37.40
CA LYS A 195 23.49 -4.85 36.90
C LYS A 195 23.49 -3.98 35.65
N GLY A 196 24.28 -2.90 35.62
CA GLY A 196 24.51 -2.10 34.42
C GLY A 196 25.14 -2.89 33.29
N MET A 197 26.12 -3.77 33.56
CA MET A 197 26.66 -4.69 32.54
C MET A 197 25.61 -5.66 31.98
N LEU A 198 24.80 -6.27 32.85
CA LEU A 198 23.75 -7.18 32.45
C LEU A 198 22.69 -6.48 31.57
N GLN A 199 22.26 -5.28 31.97
CA GLN A 199 21.30 -4.50 31.19
C GLN A 199 21.93 -3.96 29.90
N LEU A 200 23.22 -3.58 29.89
CA LEU A 200 23.96 -3.20 28.67
C LEU A 200 24.06 -4.37 27.68
N PHE A 201 24.34 -5.59 28.16
CA PHE A 201 24.33 -6.81 27.36
C PHE A 201 22.95 -7.05 26.70
N GLU A 202 21.88 -6.92 27.47
CA GLU A 202 20.52 -7.12 26.97
C GLU A 202 20.15 -6.08 25.89
N VAL A 203 20.47 -4.80 26.08
CA VAL A 203 20.13 -3.76 25.09
C VAL A 203 21.04 -3.69 23.89
N ALA A 204 22.26 -4.22 23.95
CA ALA A 204 23.14 -4.27 22.78
C ALA A 204 22.56 -5.15 21.65
N HIS A 205 21.65 -6.08 21.98
CA HIS A 205 20.83 -6.83 21.02
C HIS A 205 19.77 -5.95 20.28
N LEU A 206 19.56 -4.69 20.67
CA LEU A 206 18.67 -3.72 20.02
C LEU A 206 19.40 -2.80 19.00
N GLY A 207 20.64 -3.13 18.66
CA GLY A 207 21.43 -2.40 17.67
C GLY A 207 20.85 -2.45 16.24
N THR A 208 21.16 -1.43 15.45
CA THR A 208 20.88 -1.38 14.00
C THR A 208 22.18 -1.55 13.20
N PRO A 209 22.14 -1.84 11.88
CA PRO A 209 23.34 -2.23 11.11
C PRO A 209 24.43 -1.16 10.98
N SER A 210 24.20 0.07 11.44
CA SER A 210 25.19 1.15 11.48
C SER A 210 25.81 1.39 12.86
N GLU A 211 25.42 0.66 13.90
CA GLU A 211 25.73 0.96 15.30
C GLU A 211 26.76 -0.04 15.87
N VAL A 212 27.98 0.02 15.35
CA VAL A 212 29.11 -0.88 15.70
C VAL A 212 29.42 -0.90 17.22
N ILE A 213 29.20 0.22 17.91
CA ILE A 213 29.24 0.34 19.38
C ILE A 213 28.39 -0.72 20.12
N MET A 214 27.33 -1.25 19.50
CA MET A 214 26.52 -2.31 20.09
C MET A 214 27.20 -3.68 19.98
N ASP A 215 27.95 -3.95 18.90
CA ASP A 215 28.77 -5.16 18.79
C ASP A 215 30.00 -5.10 19.73
N GLU A 216 30.57 -3.91 19.94
CA GLU A 216 31.57 -3.64 20.98
C GLU A 216 31.00 -3.89 22.39
N ALA A 217 29.78 -3.38 22.67
CA ALA A 217 29.10 -3.57 23.95
C ALA A 217 28.76 -5.04 24.24
N LEU A 218 28.28 -5.80 23.23
CA LEU A 218 28.07 -7.25 23.35
C LEU A 218 29.38 -7.96 23.71
N SER A 219 30.47 -7.62 23.02
CA SER A 219 31.78 -8.26 23.23
C SER A 219 32.34 -7.98 24.61
N PHE A 220 32.30 -6.72 25.05
CA PHE A 220 32.76 -6.28 26.37
C PHE A 220 31.95 -6.92 27.51
N THR A 221 30.62 -6.78 27.48
CA THR A 221 29.75 -7.29 28.55
C THR A 221 29.75 -8.81 28.63
N ARG A 222 29.73 -9.52 27.49
CA ARG A 222 29.82 -11.00 27.47
C ARG A 222 31.08 -11.48 28.18
N TYR A 223 32.25 -10.89 27.87
CA TYR A 223 33.53 -11.27 28.48
C TYR A 223 33.51 -11.17 30.02
N HIS A 224 33.08 -10.03 30.56
CA HIS A 224 33.05 -9.83 32.01
C HIS A 224 31.95 -10.67 32.69
N LEU A 225 30.77 -10.80 32.08
CA LEU A 225 29.66 -11.58 32.63
C LEU A 225 29.95 -13.10 32.61
N GLU A 226 30.60 -13.63 31.57
CA GLU A 226 31.06 -15.03 31.51
C GLU A 226 32.17 -15.29 32.55
N SER A 227 33.09 -14.33 32.74
CA SER A 227 34.11 -14.40 33.80
C SER A 227 33.48 -14.44 35.20
N LEU A 228 32.47 -13.60 35.48
CA LEU A 228 31.70 -13.61 36.73
C LEU A 228 30.92 -14.91 36.92
N ALA A 229 30.20 -15.38 35.90
CA ALA A 229 29.40 -16.61 35.94
C ALA A 229 30.24 -17.88 36.13
N SER A 230 31.53 -17.85 35.78
CA SER A 230 32.48 -18.96 35.95
C SER A 230 33.17 -18.99 37.32
N ASN A 231 33.08 -17.91 38.11
CA ASN A 231 33.82 -17.77 39.37
C ASN A 231 32.97 -18.14 40.59
N SER A 232 33.29 -19.28 41.22
CA SER A 232 32.61 -19.78 42.42
C SER A 232 32.79 -18.91 43.67
N ALA A 233 33.71 -17.94 43.65
CA ALA A 233 33.91 -16.93 44.69
C ALA A 233 33.36 -15.54 44.29
N SER A 234 32.37 -15.49 43.39
CA SER A 234 31.67 -14.27 42.97
C SER A 234 31.08 -13.47 44.14
N SER A 235 31.16 -12.13 44.06
CA SER A 235 30.50 -11.20 44.98
C SER A 235 29.03 -10.89 44.63
N ALA A 236 28.51 -11.41 43.51
CA ALA A 236 27.10 -11.29 43.15
C ALA A 236 26.22 -12.32 43.89
N SER A 237 24.97 -11.95 44.18
CA SER A 237 24.00 -12.83 44.85
C SER A 237 23.65 -14.06 44.00
N PRO A 238 23.23 -15.19 44.61
CA PRO A 238 22.88 -16.40 43.87
C PRO A 238 21.75 -16.19 42.85
N HIS A 239 20.76 -15.34 43.15
CA HIS A 239 19.68 -14.99 42.22
C HIS A 239 20.18 -14.14 41.04
N LEU A 240 21.13 -13.21 41.27
CA LEU A 240 21.70 -12.38 40.21
C LEU A 240 22.64 -13.20 39.32
N LEU A 241 23.48 -14.07 39.90
CA LEU A 241 24.26 -15.05 39.15
C LEU A 241 23.37 -15.92 38.25
N LYS A 242 22.22 -16.38 38.77
CA LYS A 242 21.30 -17.18 37.98
C LYS A 242 20.66 -16.39 36.83
N GLN A 243 20.31 -15.12 37.06
CA GLN A 243 19.82 -14.23 36.00
C GLN A 243 20.89 -13.96 34.93
N ILE A 244 22.15 -13.74 35.31
CA ILE A 244 23.28 -13.58 34.37
C ILE A 244 23.46 -14.83 33.52
N GLN A 245 23.47 -16.02 34.13
CA GLN A 245 23.58 -17.29 33.40
C GLN A 245 22.43 -17.48 32.41
N ASN A 246 21.19 -17.15 32.80
CA ASN A 246 20.03 -17.25 31.93
C ASN A 246 20.12 -16.26 30.74
N SER A 247 20.47 -15.00 31.00
CA SER A 247 20.59 -13.97 29.95
C SER A 247 21.76 -14.22 29.00
N LEU A 248 22.93 -14.64 29.49
CA LEU A 248 24.10 -15.00 28.64
C LEU A 248 23.78 -16.10 27.64
N TYR A 249 22.92 -17.05 28.06
CA TYR A 249 22.42 -18.17 27.27
C TYR A 249 21.32 -17.72 26.30
N ALA A 250 20.20 -17.17 26.80
CA ALA A 250 19.04 -16.75 26.00
C ALA A 250 18.65 -15.28 26.31
N PRO A 251 19.32 -14.29 25.67
CA PRO A 251 19.09 -12.87 25.90
C PRO A 251 17.62 -12.49 25.72
N ARG A 252 17.11 -11.55 26.52
CA ARG A 252 15.74 -11.00 26.48
C ARG A 252 15.25 -10.67 25.06
N TYR A 253 16.10 -10.11 24.23
CA TYR A 253 15.75 -9.73 22.86
C TYR A 253 15.92 -10.82 21.80
N CYS A 254 16.46 -11.97 22.23
CA CYS A 254 16.50 -13.25 21.53
C CYS A 254 15.54 -14.27 22.18
N ASN A 255 14.57 -13.83 22.98
CA ASN A 255 13.69 -14.70 23.77
C ASN A 255 12.22 -14.21 23.70
N ILE A 256 11.28 -15.10 24.02
CA ILE A 256 9.83 -14.85 23.94
C ILE A 256 9.37 -14.07 25.18
N GLU A 257 8.52 -13.05 25.00
CA GLU A 257 8.10 -12.13 26.08
C GLU A 257 7.55 -12.82 27.34
N VAL A 258 6.79 -13.93 27.19
CA VAL A 258 6.26 -14.68 28.34
C VAL A 258 7.29 -15.61 29.01
N LEU A 259 8.33 -16.05 28.30
CA LEU A 259 9.46 -16.77 28.90
C LEU A 259 10.34 -15.81 29.71
N VAL A 260 10.63 -14.62 29.15
CA VAL A 260 11.30 -13.53 29.87
C VAL A 260 10.53 -13.18 31.13
N ALA A 261 9.20 -13.00 31.04
CA ALA A 261 8.36 -12.75 32.21
C ALA A 261 8.39 -13.90 33.22
N ARG A 262 8.36 -15.16 32.77
CA ARG A 262 8.39 -16.33 33.67
C ARG A 262 9.70 -16.43 34.45
N GLU A 263 10.84 -16.18 33.83
CA GLU A 263 12.13 -16.17 34.53
C GLU A 263 12.29 -14.90 35.40
N TYR A 264 11.93 -13.72 34.88
CA TYR A 264 12.08 -12.45 35.59
C TYR A 264 11.15 -12.30 36.81
N ILE A 265 9.96 -12.92 36.84
CA ILE A 265 9.13 -12.97 38.06
C ILE A 265 9.88 -13.68 39.20
N SER A 266 10.52 -14.81 38.93
CA SER A 266 11.30 -15.55 39.94
C SER A 266 12.63 -14.88 40.29
N TYR A 267 13.18 -14.01 39.43
CA TYR A 267 14.30 -13.12 39.78
C TYR A 267 13.82 -11.97 40.68
N TYR A 268 12.75 -11.26 40.31
CA TYR A 268 12.23 -10.09 41.03
C TYR A 268 11.71 -10.45 42.43
N GLU A 269 11.14 -11.64 42.60
CA GLU A 269 10.76 -12.21 43.90
C GLU A 269 11.93 -12.38 44.90
N GLN A 270 13.17 -12.45 44.39
CA GLN A 270 14.39 -12.61 45.20
C GLN A 270 15.18 -11.31 45.36
N GLU A 271 14.77 -10.22 44.72
CA GLU A 271 15.43 -8.91 44.82
C GLU A 271 15.01 -8.16 46.08
N ASP A 272 15.97 -7.59 46.80
CA ASP A 272 15.72 -6.78 48.00
C ASP A 272 14.92 -5.52 47.66
N GLY A 273 13.80 -5.32 48.36
CA GLY A 273 12.94 -4.14 48.18
C GLY A 273 12.01 -4.19 46.96
N HIS A 274 11.74 -5.36 46.39
CA HIS A 274 10.76 -5.50 45.30
C HIS A 274 9.34 -5.08 45.71
N ASP A 275 8.59 -4.53 44.74
CA ASP A 275 7.23 -4.05 44.98
C ASP A 275 6.24 -5.22 44.99
N GLN A 276 5.56 -5.40 46.12
CA GLN A 276 4.61 -6.48 46.36
C GLN A 276 3.37 -6.42 45.47
N ILE A 277 2.94 -5.22 45.05
CA ILE A 277 1.78 -5.03 44.17
C ILE A 277 2.17 -5.44 42.74
N LEU A 278 3.35 -5.02 42.26
CA LEU A 278 3.87 -5.43 40.95
C LEU A 278 4.14 -6.94 40.89
N LEU A 279 4.78 -7.52 41.92
CA LEU A 279 5.05 -8.96 41.97
C LEU A 279 3.74 -9.77 41.99
N LYS A 280 2.79 -9.43 42.88
CA LYS A 280 1.48 -10.12 42.92
C LYS A 280 0.74 -9.97 41.59
N PHE A 281 0.71 -8.78 40.99
CA PHE A 281 0.06 -8.57 39.70
C PHE A 281 0.71 -9.39 38.57
N ALA A 282 2.03 -9.52 38.58
CA ALA A 282 2.77 -10.35 37.63
C ALA A 282 2.49 -11.85 37.80
N LYS A 283 2.52 -12.36 39.05
CA LYS A 283 2.16 -13.75 39.39
C LYS A 283 0.73 -14.10 38.92
N LEU A 284 -0.25 -13.25 39.27
CA LEU A 284 -1.65 -13.40 38.84
C LEU A 284 -1.78 -13.40 37.30
N ASN A 285 -1.17 -12.42 36.64
CA ASN A 285 -1.19 -12.27 35.18
C ASN A 285 -0.57 -13.47 34.47
N PHE A 286 0.56 -14.01 34.95
CA PHE A 286 1.16 -15.20 34.36
C PHE A 286 0.24 -16.41 34.49
N ASN A 287 -0.30 -16.69 35.69
CA ASN A 287 -1.19 -17.84 35.90
C ASN A 287 -2.49 -17.72 35.09
N PHE A 288 -3.04 -16.51 34.93
CA PHE A 288 -4.20 -16.25 34.08
C PHE A 288 -3.90 -16.50 32.58
N CYS A 289 -2.74 -16.06 32.10
CA CYS A 289 -2.26 -16.38 30.75
C CYS A 289 -2.05 -17.89 30.57
N GLN A 290 -1.44 -18.57 31.54
CA GLN A 290 -1.22 -20.03 31.51
C GLN A 290 -2.55 -20.81 31.47
N PHE A 291 -3.56 -20.41 32.26
CA PHE A 291 -4.88 -21.03 32.21
C PHE A 291 -5.48 -20.95 30.80
N HIS A 292 -5.34 -19.80 30.13
CA HIS A 292 -5.71 -19.66 28.72
C HIS A 292 -4.94 -20.63 27.82
N TYR A 293 -3.62 -20.75 27.96
CA TYR A 293 -2.82 -21.68 27.15
C TYR A 293 -3.25 -23.14 27.35
N ILE A 294 -3.47 -23.57 28.59
CA ILE A 294 -3.89 -24.96 28.91
C ILE A 294 -5.30 -25.22 28.35
N GLN A 295 -6.23 -24.26 28.46
CA GLN A 295 -7.57 -24.37 27.87
C GLN A 295 -7.53 -24.41 26.33
N GLU A 296 -6.61 -23.67 25.71
CA GLU A 296 -6.38 -23.70 24.26
C GLU A 296 -5.78 -25.04 23.83
N LEU A 297 -4.71 -25.51 24.49
CA LEU A 297 -4.09 -26.81 24.27
C LEU A 297 -5.10 -27.95 24.43
N LYS A 298 -5.89 -27.96 25.52
CA LYS A 298 -6.98 -28.94 25.72
C LYS A 298 -8.00 -28.96 24.58
N THR A 299 -8.31 -27.78 24.02
CA THR A 299 -9.21 -27.65 22.86
C THR A 299 -8.55 -28.17 21.58
N LEU A 300 -7.26 -27.87 21.40
CA LEU A 300 -6.45 -28.24 20.25
C LEU A 300 -6.14 -29.75 20.22
N THR A 301 -5.76 -30.37 21.34
CA THR A 301 -5.50 -31.83 21.42
C THR A 301 -6.79 -32.61 21.13
N LYS A 302 -7.94 -32.12 21.61
CA LYS A 302 -9.24 -32.72 21.26
C LYS A 302 -9.56 -32.58 19.78
N TRP A 303 -9.32 -31.42 19.18
CA TRP A 303 -9.50 -31.21 17.74
C TRP A 303 -8.57 -32.11 16.90
N TRP A 304 -7.30 -32.21 17.29
CA TRP A 304 -6.29 -33.01 16.60
C TRP A 304 -6.60 -34.51 16.67
N LYS A 305 -6.95 -35.03 17.86
CA LYS A 305 -7.45 -36.41 18.01
C LYS A 305 -8.75 -36.67 17.24
N ASN A 306 -9.64 -35.69 17.11
CA ASN A 306 -10.87 -35.85 16.32
C ASN A 306 -10.61 -35.90 14.80
N LEU A 307 -9.54 -35.26 14.30
CA LEU A 307 -9.09 -35.43 12.92
C LEU A 307 -8.43 -36.80 12.70
N ASP A 308 -7.78 -37.33 13.73
CA ASP A 308 -7.14 -38.66 13.75
C ASP A 308 -6.23 -38.87 12.54
N LEU A 309 -5.31 -37.93 12.28
CA LEU A 309 -4.38 -38.04 11.15
C LEU A 309 -3.22 -38.99 11.43
N ALA A 310 -2.81 -39.14 12.69
CA ALA A 310 -1.70 -40.02 13.07
C ALA A 310 -1.97 -41.51 12.79
N SER A 311 -3.23 -41.97 12.86
CA SER A 311 -3.61 -43.34 12.48
C SER A 311 -3.62 -43.55 10.96
N LYS A 312 -3.87 -42.49 10.18
CA LYS A 312 -4.07 -42.50 8.73
C LYS A 312 -2.79 -42.22 7.96
N LEU A 313 -1.86 -41.48 8.55
CA LEU A 313 -0.65 -40.95 7.94
C LEU A 313 0.54 -41.22 8.89
N PRO A 314 1.13 -42.43 8.90
CA PRO A 314 2.12 -42.84 9.90
C PRO A 314 3.48 -42.11 9.79
N TYR A 315 3.63 -41.19 8.84
CA TYR A 315 4.85 -40.42 8.59
C TYR A 315 4.78 -38.97 9.10
N ILE A 316 3.64 -38.50 9.64
CA ILE A 316 3.51 -37.09 10.08
C ILE A 316 4.06 -36.85 11.49
N ARG A 317 4.59 -35.65 11.73
CA ARG A 317 5.05 -35.16 13.03
C ARG A 317 3.86 -34.68 13.88
N ASP A 318 3.67 -35.26 15.07
CA ASP A 318 2.78 -34.67 16.08
C ASP A 318 3.51 -33.56 16.85
N ARG A 319 3.33 -32.30 16.41
CA ARG A 319 4.01 -31.10 16.97
C ARG A 319 3.03 -30.02 17.42
N LEU A 320 1.97 -30.45 18.10
CA LEU A 320 0.85 -29.61 18.50
C LEU A 320 1.23 -28.52 19.53
N VAL A 321 2.11 -28.84 20.48
CA VAL A 321 2.47 -27.93 21.60
C VAL A 321 3.53 -26.94 21.15
N GLU A 322 4.37 -27.35 20.21
CA GLU A 322 5.40 -26.60 19.52
C GLU A 322 4.76 -25.57 18.56
N CYS A 323 3.72 -25.98 17.82
CA CYS A 323 2.86 -25.06 17.06
C CYS A 323 2.06 -24.10 17.96
N HIS A 324 1.68 -24.52 19.16
CA HIS A 324 1.05 -23.63 20.14
C HIS A 324 2.05 -22.64 20.75
N LEU A 325 3.27 -23.08 21.10
CA LEU A 325 4.37 -22.22 21.55
C LEU A 325 4.70 -21.14 20.51
N ALA A 326 4.78 -21.49 19.23
CA ALA A 326 4.91 -20.53 18.14
C ALA A 326 3.75 -19.51 18.12
N SER A 327 2.53 -19.98 18.35
CA SER A 327 1.33 -19.13 18.44
C SER A 327 1.34 -18.21 19.66
N VAL A 328 1.87 -18.67 20.81
CA VAL A 328 2.10 -17.88 22.04
C VAL A 328 3.22 -16.85 21.85
N ALA A 329 4.27 -17.19 21.10
CA ALA A 329 5.33 -16.24 20.76
C ALA A 329 4.79 -15.08 19.91
N ALA A 330 3.94 -15.37 18.92
CA ALA A 330 3.25 -14.31 18.17
C ALA A 330 2.45 -13.39 19.08
N TYR A 331 1.65 -13.93 20.00
CA TYR A 331 0.90 -13.17 21.00
C TYR A 331 0.63 -13.99 22.26
N PHE A 332 1.21 -13.59 23.38
CA PHE A 332 0.99 -14.24 24.67
C PHE A 332 -0.30 -13.71 25.34
N GLU A 333 -0.74 -12.51 24.99
CA GLU A 333 -1.77 -11.79 25.74
C GLU A 333 -3.16 -12.50 25.67
N PRO A 334 -3.98 -12.55 26.75
CA PRO A 334 -5.22 -13.33 26.81
C PRO A 334 -6.25 -13.02 25.71
N GLN A 335 -6.38 -11.75 25.32
CA GLN A 335 -7.30 -11.30 24.27
C GLN A 335 -7.03 -11.91 22.87
N TYR A 336 -5.90 -12.60 22.69
CA TYR A 336 -5.55 -13.31 21.46
C TYR A 336 -5.72 -14.84 21.56
N SER A 337 -6.35 -15.36 22.61
CA SER A 337 -6.60 -16.81 22.81
C SER A 337 -7.17 -17.52 21.58
N LEU A 338 -8.28 -16.99 21.01
CA LEU A 338 -8.85 -17.50 19.75
C LEU A 338 -7.87 -17.40 18.56
N ALA A 339 -7.04 -16.35 18.53
CA ALA A 339 -6.05 -16.15 17.48
C ALA A 339 -4.92 -17.19 17.58
N ARG A 340 -4.59 -17.70 18.78
CA ARG A 340 -3.64 -18.80 18.96
C ARG A 340 -4.23 -20.10 18.41
N ILE A 341 -5.43 -20.48 18.85
CA ILE A 341 -6.13 -21.69 18.35
C ILE A 341 -6.16 -21.74 16.82
N ILE A 342 -6.49 -20.62 16.16
CA ILE A 342 -6.55 -20.55 14.69
C ILE A 342 -5.16 -20.72 14.05
N VAL A 343 -4.13 -20.06 14.58
CA VAL A 343 -2.76 -20.21 14.04
C VAL A 343 -2.25 -21.62 14.27
N THR A 344 -2.42 -22.20 15.46
CA THR A 344 -2.01 -23.58 15.75
C THR A 344 -2.72 -24.59 14.84
N LYS A 345 -4.03 -24.45 14.60
CA LYS A 345 -4.77 -25.30 13.65
C LYS A 345 -4.18 -25.22 12.23
N ILE A 346 -3.84 -24.02 11.76
CA ILE A 346 -3.28 -23.84 10.42
C ILE A 346 -1.86 -24.38 10.35
N MET A 347 -1.01 -24.09 11.35
CA MET A 347 0.35 -24.60 11.43
C MET A 347 0.37 -26.13 11.40
N MET A 348 -0.45 -26.82 12.20
CA MET A 348 -0.50 -28.29 12.17
C MET A 348 -0.86 -28.84 10.79
N MET A 349 -1.78 -28.20 10.06
CA MET A 349 -2.07 -28.61 8.68
C MET A 349 -0.98 -28.22 7.67
N VAL A 350 -0.17 -27.20 7.97
CA VAL A 350 1.03 -26.86 7.18
C VAL A 350 2.15 -27.87 7.44
N VAL A 351 2.36 -28.32 8.68
CA VAL A 351 3.31 -29.39 9.04
C VAL A 351 2.96 -30.69 8.34
N VAL A 352 1.69 -31.11 8.37
CA VAL A 352 1.22 -32.29 7.61
C VAL A 352 1.55 -32.17 6.12
N VAL A 353 1.49 -30.96 5.55
CA VAL A 353 1.88 -30.71 4.16
C VAL A 353 3.40 -30.74 3.99
N ASP A 354 4.16 -30.07 4.85
CA ASP A 354 5.64 -30.10 4.94
C ASP A 354 6.15 -31.56 4.92
N ASP A 355 5.69 -32.37 5.88
CA ASP A 355 5.94 -33.82 6.03
C ASP A 355 5.58 -34.63 4.78
N THR A 356 4.61 -34.18 3.98
CA THR A 356 4.18 -34.86 2.73
C THR A 356 5.11 -34.54 1.56
N TYR A 357 5.75 -33.36 1.55
CA TYR A 357 6.69 -32.98 0.49
C TYR A 357 8.08 -33.59 0.70
N ASP A 358 8.47 -33.92 1.93
CA ASP A 358 9.74 -34.55 2.30
C ASP A 358 10.12 -35.74 1.39
N ALA A 359 11.43 -35.90 1.18
CA ALA A 359 11.97 -36.77 0.13
C ALA A 359 11.60 -38.25 0.29
N SER A 360 11.38 -38.72 1.51
CA SER A 360 10.99 -40.08 1.89
C SER A 360 9.49 -40.37 1.82
N SER A 361 8.64 -39.36 2.05
CA SER A 361 7.20 -39.55 2.30
C SER A 361 6.38 -39.85 1.05
N ALA A 362 6.77 -39.26 -0.09
CA ALA A 362 6.08 -39.36 -1.37
C ALA A 362 7.07 -39.29 -2.55
N THR A 363 6.66 -39.81 -3.71
CA THR A 363 7.44 -39.73 -4.97
C THR A 363 7.30 -38.37 -5.65
N LEU A 364 8.18 -38.04 -6.60
CA LEU A 364 8.13 -36.77 -7.32
C LEU A 364 6.83 -36.55 -8.14
N PRO A 365 6.26 -37.56 -8.84
CA PRO A 365 4.95 -37.42 -9.47
C PRO A 365 3.82 -37.15 -8.47
N GLU A 366 3.79 -37.88 -7.35
CA GLU A 366 2.81 -37.72 -6.27
C GLU A 366 2.79 -36.28 -5.71
N VAL A 367 3.96 -35.72 -5.34
CA VAL A 367 4.01 -34.33 -4.84
C VAL A 367 3.75 -33.29 -5.93
N THR A 368 3.99 -33.61 -7.20
CA THR A 368 3.64 -32.73 -8.33
C THR A 368 2.13 -32.63 -8.49
N ALA A 369 1.42 -33.77 -8.52
CA ALA A 369 -0.05 -33.81 -8.58
C ALA A 369 -0.72 -33.17 -7.35
N LEU A 370 -0.16 -33.38 -6.14
CA LEU A 370 -0.56 -32.67 -4.92
C LEU A 370 -0.43 -31.15 -5.09
N THR A 371 0.70 -30.68 -5.64
CA THR A 371 0.94 -29.25 -5.87
C THR A 371 -0.14 -28.65 -6.78
N GLU A 372 -0.49 -29.33 -7.87
CA GLU A 372 -1.49 -28.86 -8.83
C GLU A 372 -2.90 -28.80 -8.21
N CYS A 373 -3.30 -29.83 -7.45
CA CYS A 373 -4.57 -29.83 -6.70
C CYS A 373 -4.63 -28.66 -5.70
N LEU A 374 -3.53 -28.35 -5.01
CA LEU A 374 -3.42 -27.22 -4.10
C LEU A 374 -3.43 -25.86 -4.83
N GLN A 375 -2.83 -25.74 -6.02
CA GLN A 375 -2.95 -24.52 -6.84
C GLN A 375 -4.40 -24.26 -7.26
N MET A 376 -5.09 -25.29 -7.73
CA MET A 376 -6.50 -25.23 -8.12
C MET A 376 -7.43 -25.02 -6.92
N TRP A 377 -7.02 -25.48 -5.72
CA TRP A 377 -7.83 -25.53 -4.51
C TRP A 377 -9.13 -26.32 -4.72
N ASN A 378 -8.99 -27.49 -5.35
CA ASN A 378 -10.09 -28.35 -5.76
C ASN A 378 -9.73 -29.83 -5.54
N ILE A 379 -10.71 -30.63 -5.11
CA ILE A 379 -10.57 -32.09 -4.97
C ILE A 379 -10.78 -32.79 -6.32
N GLY A 380 -11.56 -32.23 -7.25
CA GLY A 380 -12.05 -32.90 -8.47
C GLY A 380 -11.03 -33.31 -9.56
N VAL A 381 -9.76 -33.52 -9.20
CA VAL A 381 -8.71 -34.21 -9.99
C VAL A 381 -8.12 -35.38 -9.16
N SER A 382 -8.77 -35.75 -8.04
CA SER A 382 -8.27 -36.69 -7.03
C SER A 382 -8.22 -38.15 -7.44
N ASP A 383 -8.79 -38.52 -8.57
CA ASP A 383 -8.98 -39.93 -8.93
C ASP A 383 -7.65 -40.61 -9.29
N GLU A 384 -6.65 -39.81 -9.70
CA GLU A 384 -5.25 -40.21 -9.91
C GLU A 384 -4.37 -40.10 -8.64
N LEU A 385 -4.87 -39.52 -7.54
CA LEU A 385 -4.12 -39.37 -6.29
C LEU A 385 -4.28 -40.57 -5.33
N PRO A 386 -3.19 -41.11 -4.78
CA PRO A 386 -3.22 -42.08 -3.69
C PRO A 386 -4.02 -41.62 -2.46
N ASP A 387 -4.63 -42.58 -1.74
CA ASP A 387 -5.55 -42.29 -0.64
C ASP A 387 -4.94 -41.45 0.49
N TYR A 388 -3.66 -41.67 0.83
CA TYR A 388 -2.98 -40.89 1.85
C TYR A 388 -2.87 -39.39 1.48
N LEU A 389 -2.69 -39.07 0.19
CA LEU A 389 -2.69 -37.69 -0.31
C LEU A 389 -4.11 -37.12 -0.42
N ARG A 390 -5.11 -37.95 -0.73
CA ARG A 390 -6.53 -37.56 -0.67
C ARG A 390 -6.93 -37.18 0.76
N ILE A 391 -6.43 -37.88 1.77
CA ILE A 391 -6.63 -37.56 3.19
C ILE A 391 -5.99 -36.21 3.56
N VAL A 392 -4.72 -35.98 3.19
CA VAL A 392 -4.03 -34.68 3.41
C VAL A 392 -4.81 -33.52 2.80
N LEU A 393 -5.19 -33.61 1.52
CA LEU A 393 -5.97 -32.60 0.81
C LEU A 393 -7.35 -32.36 1.45
N GLY A 394 -8.08 -33.44 1.74
CA GLY A 394 -9.41 -33.38 2.35
C GLY A 394 -9.40 -32.68 3.70
N SER A 395 -8.50 -33.08 4.59
CA SER A 395 -8.38 -32.49 5.93
C SER A 395 -7.90 -31.04 5.90
N LEU A 396 -6.97 -30.69 5.01
CA LEU A 396 -6.56 -29.28 4.82
C LEU A 396 -7.75 -28.41 4.37
N PHE A 397 -8.50 -28.85 3.36
CA PHE A 397 -9.65 -28.09 2.86
C PHE A 397 -10.79 -28.03 3.88
N GLU A 398 -11.00 -29.08 4.68
CA GLU A 398 -11.98 -29.08 5.77
C GLU A 398 -11.60 -28.07 6.87
N VAL A 399 -10.36 -28.11 7.38
CA VAL A 399 -9.89 -27.24 8.46
C VAL A 399 -9.88 -25.77 8.02
N ILE A 400 -9.37 -25.47 6.82
CA ILE A 400 -9.41 -24.10 6.29
C ILE A 400 -10.86 -23.66 6.04
N GLY A 401 -11.75 -24.57 5.63
CA GLY A 401 -13.18 -24.32 5.51
C GLY A 401 -13.89 -24.07 6.86
N GLU A 402 -13.53 -24.81 7.91
CA GLU A 402 -13.96 -24.60 9.29
C GLU A 402 -13.61 -23.18 9.75
N ILE A 403 -12.34 -22.78 9.59
CA ILE A 403 -11.84 -21.48 9.98
C ILE A 403 -12.48 -20.36 9.12
N GLU A 404 -12.72 -20.57 7.82
CA GLU A 404 -13.48 -19.58 7.03
C GLU A 404 -14.93 -19.43 7.54
N ARG A 405 -15.60 -20.53 7.91
CA ARG A 405 -16.95 -20.51 8.49
C ARG A 405 -16.97 -19.75 9.81
N GLU A 406 -16.04 -20.02 10.72
CA GLU A 406 -15.96 -19.39 12.04
C GLU A 406 -15.58 -17.90 11.97
N MET A 407 -14.69 -17.53 11.04
CA MET A 407 -14.27 -16.14 10.83
C MET A 407 -15.24 -15.29 10.01
N ARG A 408 -16.20 -15.90 9.31
CA ARG A 408 -17.24 -15.22 8.52
C ARG A 408 -18.10 -14.25 9.36
N PRO A 409 -18.75 -14.65 10.47
CA PRO A 409 -19.52 -13.72 11.31
C PRO A 409 -18.64 -12.64 11.98
N LYS A 410 -17.35 -12.95 12.21
CA LYS A 410 -16.35 -12.03 12.77
C LYS A 410 -15.81 -11.02 11.73
N GLY A 411 -16.22 -11.15 10.46
CA GLY A 411 -15.84 -10.27 9.35
C GLY A 411 -14.43 -10.51 8.79
N ARG A 412 -13.82 -11.66 9.08
CA ARG A 412 -12.40 -11.95 8.82
C ARG A 412 -12.12 -13.12 7.87
N SER A 413 -13.15 -13.73 7.28
CA SER A 413 -13.00 -14.80 6.27
C SER A 413 -12.10 -14.43 5.09
N TYR A 414 -11.90 -13.15 4.78
CA TYR A 414 -10.93 -12.70 3.77
C TYR A 414 -9.46 -12.98 4.18
N GLY A 415 -9.11 -12.91 5.48
CA GLY A 415 -7.76 -13.23 5.96
C GLY A 415 -7.42 -14.69 5.72
N VAL A 416 -8.37 -15.59 5.99
CA VAL A 416 -8.26 -17.03 5.69
C VAL A 416 -7.96 -17.24 4.20
N LYS A 417 -8.64 -16.52 3.29
CA LYS A 417 -8.38 -16.63 1.84
C LYS A 417 -7.06 -16.02 1.39
N GLN A 418 -6.50 -15.04 2.09
CA GLN A 418 -5.13 -14.59 1.80
C GLN A 418 -4.10 -15.60 2.30
N SER A 419 -4.37 -16.27 3.41
CA SER A 419 -3.56 -17.39 3.92
C SER A 419 -3.60 -18.60 2.99
N THR A 420 -4.76 -18.90 2.39
CA THR A 420 -4.90 -19.90 1.31
C THR A 420 -4.03 -19.57 0.09
N GLU A 421 -4.09 -18.33 -0.42
CA GLU A 421 -3.30 -17.92 -1.59
C GLU A 421 -1.79 -17.81 -1.26
N LYS A 422 -1.44 -17.65 0.02
CA LYS A 422 -0.08 -17.72 0.53
C LYS A 422 0.46 -19.15 0.57
N LEU A 423 -0.31 -20.09 1.13
CA LEU A 423 0.01 -21.52 1.10
C LEU A 423 0.25 -22.07 -0.32
N LYS A 424 -0.46 -21.56 -1.33
CA LYS A 424 -0.20 -21.91 -2.75
C LYS A 424 1.18 -21.49 -3.26
N ILE A 425 1.79 -20.47 -2.69
CA ILE A 425 3.16 -20.05 -2.98
C ILE A 425 4.15 -20.90 -2.17
N LEU A 426 3.83 -21.18 -0.89
CA LEU A 426 4.62 -22.06 -0.02
C LEU A 426 4.84 -23.46 -0.62
N VAL A 427 3.77 -24.16 -1.05
CA VAL A 427 3.89 -25.52 -1.59
C VAL A 427 4.61 -25.63 -2.93
N LYS A 428 4.76 -24.51 -3.66
CA LYS A 428 5.64 -24.45 -4.84
C LYS A 428 7.12 -24.43 -4.44
N ALA A 429 7.46 -23.79 -3.32
CA ALA A 429 8.83 -23.83 -2.80
C ALA A 429 9.17 -25.22 -2.23
N TYR A 430 8.22 -25.86 -1.55
CA TYR A 430 8.35 -27.26 -1.14
C TYR A 430 8.57 -28.18 -2.34
N LEU A 431 7.81 -28.04 -3.44
CA LEU A 431 8.03 -28.83 -4.65
C LEU A 431 9.46 -28.69 -5.23
N GLU A 432 10.03 -27.48 -5.26
CA GLU A 432 11.40 -27.29 -5.77
C GLU A 432 12.47 -27.83 -4.83
N ILE A 433 12.35 -27.64 -3.51
CA ILE A 433 13.27 -28.25 -2.53
C ILE A 433 13.20 -29.78 -2.60
N ALA A 434 11.99 -30.33 -2.72
CA ALA A 434 11.77 -31.76 -2.80
C ALA A 434 12.20 -32.38 -4.15
N LYS A 435 12.38 -31.58 -5.21
CA LYS A 435 13.13 -31.98 -6.42
C LYS A 435 14.63 -32.02 -6.15
N TRP A 436 15.18 -30.98 -5.51
CA TRP A 436 16.62 -30.90 -5.19
C TRP A 436 17.05 -32.07 -4.30
N ALA A 437 16.32 -32.34 -3.22
CA ALA A 437 16.59 -33.47 -2.33
C ALA A 437 16.58 -34.82 -3.06
N ARG A 438 15.48 -35.15 -3.77
CA ARG A 438 15.35 -36.44 -4.49
C ARG A 438 16.32 -36.62 -5.67
N THR A 439 16.91 -35.54 -6.20
CA THR A 439 17.93 -35.61 -7.26
C THR A 439 19.36 -35.48 -6.76
N GLY A 440 19.58 -35.33 -5.44
CA GLY A 440 20.89 -35.02 -4.87
C GLY A 440 21.46 -33.67 -5.32
N HIS A 441 20.63 -32.77 -5.85
CA HIS A 441 21.06 -31.52 -6.46
C HIS A 441 21.28 -30.43 -5.40
N VAL A 442 22.50 -30.30 -4.93
CA VAL A 442 22.93 -29.11 -4.18
C VAL A 442 22.96 -27.90 -5.13
N SER A 443 22.09 -26.92 -4.91
CA SER A 443 22.03 -25.68 -5.71
C SER A 443 23.19 -24.72 -5.40
N THR A 444 23.28 -23.57 -6.08
CA THR A 444 24.03 -22.44 -5.53
C THR A 444 23.27 -21.83 -4.34
N PHE A 445 23.96 -21.22 -3.38
CA PHE A 445 23.34 -20.53 -2.25
C PHE A 445 22.41 -19.40 -2.73
N ASP A 446 22.84 -18.63 -3.74
CA ASP A 446 22.02 -17.58 -4.36
C ASP A 446 20.71 -18.11 -4.98
N GLU A 447 20.66 -19.36 -5.45
CA GLU A 447 19.44 -19.99 -5.98
C GLU A 447 18.61 -20.63 -4.86
N TYR A 448 19.27 -21.35 -3.96
CA TYR A 448 18.67 -21.97 -2.79
C TYR A 448 17.88 -20.94 -1.96
N MET A 449 18.50 -19.81 -1.58
CA MET A 449 17.88 -18.82 -0.69
C MET A 449 16.65 -18.12 -1.30
N LYS A 450 16.45 -18.15 -2.62
CA LYS A 450 15.22 -17.67 -3.29
C LYS A 450 14.02 -18.57 -2.99
N VAL A 451 14.25 -19.87 -2.89
CA VAL A 451 13.23 -20.90 -2.59
C VAL A 451 13.12 -21.10 -1.07
N GLY A 452 14.26 -21.22 -0.39
CA GLY A 452 14.37 -21.37 1.06
C GLY A 452 13.74 -20.22 1.86
N TYR A 453 13.73 -18.99 1.33
CA TYR A 453 12.96 -17.87 1.89
C TYR A 453 11.46 -18.19 1.95
N ILE A 454 10.91 -18.72 0.86
CA ILE A 454 9.48 -19.01 0.73
C ILE A 454 9.10 -20.21 1.60
N SER A 455 9.90 -21.29 1.58
CA SER A 455 9.68 -22.47 2.44
C SER A 455 9.88 -22.17 3.92
N GLY A 456 10.62 -21.11 4.28
CA GLY A 456 10.73 -20.60 5.65
C GLY A 456 9.46 -19.92 6.19
N ALA A 457 8.37 -19.86 5.41
CA ALA A 457 7.00 -19.54 5.82
C ALA A 457 6.76 -18.25 6.67
N MET A 458 7.73 -17.35 6.80
CA MET A 458 7.68 -16.18 7.70
C MET A 458 6.46 -15.28 7.42
N ASP A 459 6.29 -14.98 6.14
CA ASP A 459 5.23 -14.14 5.58
C ASP A 459 3.83 -14.79 5.76
N ASP A 460 3.81 -16.12 5.73
CA ASP A 460 2.62 -16.96 5.78
C ASP A 460 2.15 -17.10 7.24
N PHE A 461 3.07 -17.39 8.17
CA PHE A 461 2.84 -17.31 9.62
C PHE A 461 2.35 -15.92 10.04
N ALA A 462 2.99 -14.85 9.55
CA ALA A 462 2.52 -13.49 9.81
C ALA A 462 1.09 -13.26 9.31
N ALA A 463 0.73 -13.77 8.12
CA ALA A 463 -0.64 -13.72 7.61
C ALA A 463 -1.63 -14.53 8.46
N TYR A 464 -1.24 -15.72 8.95
CA TYR A 464 -2.06 -16.52 9.88
C TYR A 464 -2.35 -15.74 11.18
N SER A 465 -1.34 -15.06 11.73
CA SER A 465 -1.46 -14.24 12.95
C SER A 465 -2.52 -13.11 12.81
N PHE A 466 -2.73 -12.62 11.60
CA PHE A 466 -3.73 -11.57 11.31
C PHE A 466 -5.14 -12.10 10.99
N ILE A 467 -5.38 -13.43 10.97
CA ILE A 467 -6.73 -13.99 10.92
C ILE A 467 -7.46 -13.73 12.25
N GLY A 468 -6.78 -13.99 13.35
CA GLY A 468 -7.30 -13.76 14.70
C GLY A 468 -7.22 -12.30 15.17
N PHE A 469 -6.53 -11.43 14.44
CA PHE A 469 -6.31 -10.03 14.83
C PHE A 469 -6.52 -9.03 13.68
N LEU A 470 -7.38 -8.03 13.90
CA LEU A 470 -7.49 -6.85 13.04
C LEU A 470 -7.46 -5.59 13.91
N PRO A 471 -6.43 -4.71 13.78
CA PRO A 471 -6.35 -3.50 14.59
C PRO A 471 -7.54 -2.57 14.34
N LYS A 472 -8.22 -2.09 15.40
CA LYS A 472 -9.44 -1.27 15.32
C LYS A 472 -9.27 -0.03 14.43
N GLY A 473 -8.05 0.54 14.36
CA GLY A 473 -7.71 1.67 13.50
C GLY A 473 -7.79 1.40 11.98
N VAL A 474 -7.66 0.15 11.52
CA VAL A 474 -7.57 -0.20 10.08
C VAL A 474 -8.89 0.05 9.34
N ASN A 475 -10.05 -0.04 10.02
CA ASN A 475 -11.37 0.26 9.44
C ASN A 475 -12.04 1.52 10.06
N SER A 476 -11.34 2.23 10.95
CA SER A 476 -11.84 3.48 11.53
C SER A 476 -11.82 4.63 10.52
N THR A 477 -12.57 5.68 10.79
CA THR A 477 -12.61 6.92 10.00
C THR A 477 -13.07 8.04 10.92
N ILE A 478 -12.24 9.06 11.07
CA ILE A 478 -12.52 10.25 11.88
C ILE A 478 -13.50 11.14 11.09
N LEU A 479 -14.50 11.70 11.77
CA LEU A 479 -15.45 12.65 11.19
C LEU A 479 -15.18 14.06 11.74
N ALA A 480 -14.48 14.88 10.94
CA ALA A 480 -14.21 16.28 11.27
C ALA A 480 -15.36 17.19 10.80
N LEU A 481 -15.73 18.18 11.60
CA LEU A 481 -16.85 19.09 11.33
C LEU A 481 -16.33 20.49 10.90
N ILE A 482 -16.67 20.92 9.69
CA ILE A 482 -16.23 22.23 9.14
C ILE A 482 -17.41 23.21 9.07
N PRO A 483 -17.34 24.43 9.64
CA PRO A 483 -18.41 25.43 9.55
C PRO A 483 -18.83 25.79 8.12
N LYS A 484 -20.13 26.01 7.90
CA LYS A 484 -20.71 26.54 6.66
C LYS A 484 -20.84 28.07 6.66
N LYS A 485 -20.95 28.68 7.85
CA LYS A 485 -21.11 30.12 8.09
C LYS A 485 -20.23 30.53 9.29
N LYS A 486 -19.98 31.83 9.50
CA LYS A 486 -19.17 32.28 10.65
C LYS A 486 -19.79 31.90 12.00
N GLU A 487 -21.11 32.04 12.12
CA GLU A 487 -21.86 31.74 13.34
C GLU A 487 -22.63 30.41 13.20
N SER A 488 -21.91 29.31 12.97
CA SER A 488 -22.50 27.98 13.02
C SER A 488 -22.96 27.66 14.45
N LYS A 489 -24.28 27.57 14.69
CA LYS A 489 -24.86 27.29 16.02
C LYS A 489 -25.49 25.89 16.12
N GLU A 490 -25.84 25.29 14.98
CA GLU A 490 -26.50 23.98 14.92
C GLU A 490 -25.72 23.00 14.04
N MET A 491 -25.91 21.69 14.22
CA MET A 491 -25.26 20.66 13.38
C MET A 491 -25.57 20.81 11.88
N ARG A 492 -26.73 21.37 11.50
CA ARG A 492 -27.04 21.71 10.10
C ARG A 492 -26.11 22.78 9.51
N ASP A 493 -25.42 23.55 10.34
CA ASP A 493 -24.44 24.57 9.94
C ASP A 493 -23.01 24.02 9.73
N TYR A 494 -22.79 22.71 9.84
CA TYR A 494 -21.47 22.09 9.63
C TYR A 494 -21.44 21.14 8.43
N ARG A 495 -20.27 20.93 7.84
CA ARG A 495 -19.96 19.94 6.80
C ARG A 495 -19.12 18.82 7.43
N PRO A 496 -19.59 17.57 7.46
CA PRO A 496 -18.78 16.44 7.92
C PRO A 496 -17.76 16.03 6.83
N ILE A 497 -16.51 15.81 7.20
CA ILE A 497 -15.47 15.24 6.32
C ILE A 497 -14.94 13.94 6.95
N SER A 498 -14.89 12.89 6.13
CA SER A 498 -14.40 11.56 6.49
C SER A 498 -12.88 11.47 6.31
N CYS A 499 -12.14 11.71 7.39
CA CYS A 499 -10.70 11.51 7.48
C CYS A 499 -10.37 10.01 7.63
N CYS A 500 -10.35 9.29 6.50
CA CYS A 500 -9.95 7.88 6.46
C CYS A 500 -8.44 7.69 6.66
N ASN A 501 -8.05 6.56 7.24
CA ASN A 501 -6.64 6.17 7.42
C ASN A 501 -5.93 5.86 6.07
N VAL A 502 -4.59 5.71 6.10
CA VAL A 502 -3.76 5.52 4.90
C VAL A 502 -4.01 4.17 4.22
N LEU A 503 -4.08 3.07 4.97
CA LEU A 503 -4.35 1.72 4.44
C LEU A 503 -5.68 1.67 3.68
N TYR A 504 -6.75 2.19 4.27
CA TYR A 504 -8.07 2.29 3.63
C TYR A 504 -8.04 3.22 2.40
N LYS A 505 -7.27 4.31 2.42
CA LYS A 505 -7.05 5.16 1.23
C LYS A 505 -6.35 4.38 0.11
N VAL A 506 -5.34 3.57 0.41
CA VAL A 506 -4.63 2.72 -0.57
C VAL A 506 -5.57 1.64 -1.13
N ILE A 507 -6.24 0.87 -0.27
CA ILE A 507 -7.14 -0.22 -0.67
C ILE A 507 -8.32 0.33 -1.50
N SER A 508 -9.00 1.38 -1.03
CA SER A 508 -10.09 2.02 -1.78
C SER A 508 -9.62 2.64 -3.10
N LYS A 509 -8.37 3.12 -3.18
CA LYS A 509 -7.76 3.59 -4.43
C LYS A 509 -7.44 2.45 -5.39
N ILE A 510 -6.95 1.31 -4.92
CA ILE A 510 -6.71 0.11 -5.74
C ILE A 510 -8.04 -0.41 -6.30
N ILE A 511 -9.07 -0.53 -5.45
CA ILE A 511 -10.41 -0.96 -5.86
C ILE A 511 -10.99 0.03 -6.87
N ALA A 512 -10.95 1.34 -6.61
CA ALA A 512 -11.38 2.36 -7.56
C ALA A 512 -10.62 2.30 -8.89
N ASN A 513 -9.30 2.08 -8.86
CA ASN A 513 -8.47 1.93 -10.07
C ASN A 513 -8.81 0.65 -10.86
N ARG A 514 -9.19 -0.46 -10.19
CA ARG A 514 -9.67 -1.69 -10.83
C ARG A 514 -11.07 -1.49 -11.43
N LEU A 515 -12.03 -0.98 -10.66
CA LEU A 515 -13.38 -0.64 -11.10
C LEU A 515 -13.37 0.30 -12.32
N LYS A 516 -12.52 1.34 -12.31
CA LYS A 516 -12.39 2.32 -13.41
C LYS A 516 -12.00 1.70 -14.76
N ARG A 517 -11.42 0.50 -14.80
CA ARG A 517 -11.13 -0.24 -16.04
C ARG A 517 -12.37 -0.91 -16.64
N ILE A 518 -13.32 -1.33 -15.79
CA ILE A 518 -14.47 -2.15 -16.19
C ILE A 518 -15.80 -1.37 -16.26
N LEU A 519 -15.97 -0.34 -15.42
CA LEU A 519 -17.15 0.54 -15.41
C LEU A 519 -17.58 1.03 -16.82
N PRO A 520 -16.69 1.42 -17.76
CA PRO A 520 -17.11 1.85 -19.10
C PRO A 520 -17.92 0.80 -19.91
N LYS A 521 -17.84 -0.49 -19.56
CA LYS A 521 -18.49 -1.59 -20.30
C LYS A 521 -19.97 -1.81 -19.92
N PHE A 522 -20.38 -1.37 -18.72
CA PHE A 522 -21.72 -1.66 -18.18
C PHE A 522 -22.39 -0.46 -17.49
N ILE A 523 -21.66 0.63 -17.20
CA ILE A 523 -22.28 1.92 -16.91
C ILE A 523 -22.71 2.56 -18.24
N SER A 524 -24.02 2.83 -18.36
CA SER A 524 -24.65 3.41 -19.53
C SER A 524 -24.01 4.72 -20.00
N GLY A 525 -24.27 5.13 -21.25
CA GLY A 525 -23.68 6.35 -21.84
C GLY A 525 -24.09 7.66 -21.16
N ASN A 526 -25.16 7.62 -20.37
CA ASN A 526 -25.84 8.72 -19.67
C ASN A 526 -25.20 9.08 -18.31
N GLN A 527 -23.96 8.64 -18.05
CA GLN A 527 -23.26 8.81 -16.79
C GLN A 527 -21.76 9.11 -16.99
N SER A 528 -21.33 10.37 -16.86
CA SER A 528 -19.92 10.76 -17.08
C SER A 528 -19.08 10.93 -15.80
N ALA A 529 -19.63 10.69 -14.61
CA ALA A 529 -18.92 10.92 -13.36
C ALA A 529 -17.88 9.82 -13.07
N PHE A 530 -16.61 10.19 -12.90
CA PHE A 530 -15.47 9.34 -12.50
C PHE A 530 -15.08 8.16 -13.44
N VAL A 531 -15.95 7.79 -14.38
CA VAL A 531 -15.66 6.86 -15.49
C VAL A 531 -14.49 7.38 -16.32
N LYS A 532 -13.67 6.49 -16.88
CA LYS A 532 -12.54 6.87 -17.74
C LYS A 532 -13.06 7.53 -19.04
N ASP A 533 -12.31 8.54 -19.52
CA ASP A 533 -12.48 9.25 -20.79
C ASP A 533 -13.80 10.01 -21.04
N ARG A 534 -14.80 9.99 -20.15
CA ARG A 534 -16.01 10.84 -20.23
C ARG A 534 -15.75 12.21 -19.57
N LEU A 535 -16.36 13.32 -20.04
CA LEU A 535 -16.01 14.68 -19.55
C LEU A 535 -16.96 15.24 -18.49
N LEU A 536 -16.39 16.04 -17.58
CA LEU A 536 -17.15 16.75 -16.55
C LEU A 536 -18.13 17.78 -17.13
N ILE A 537 -17.75 18.53 -18.18
CA ILE A 537 -18.62 19.57 -18.79
C ILE A 537 -19.82 18.98 -19.56
N GLU A 538 -19.65 17.76 -20.07
CA GLU A 538 -20.73 16.98 -20.67
C GLU A 538 -21.71 16.56 -19.56
N ASN A 539 -21.19 16.32 -18.36
CA ASN A 539 -21.97 16.28 -17.13
C ASN A 539 -22.49 17.64 -16.65
N VAL A 540 -21.88 18.81 -16.87
CA VAL A 540 -22.56 20.11 -16.63
C VAL A 540 -23.72 20.38 -17.64
N LEU A 541 -24.12 19.37 -18.40
CA LEU A 541 -25.40 19.29 -19.09
C LEU A 541 -26.16 18.00 -18.74
N LEU A 542 -25.46 16.89 -18.46
CA LEU A 542 -25.95 15.74 -17.68
C LEU A 542 -26.23 16.20 -16.21
N ALA A 543 -25.39 15.87 -15.20
CA ALA A 543 -25.42 16.37 -13.81
C ALA A 543 -26.75 16.43 -13.08
N THR A 544 -27.49 17.51 -13.29
CA THR A 544 -28.87 17.60 -12.85
C THR A 544 -29.72 16.52 -13.52
N GLU A 545 -29.78 15.33 -12.92
CA GLU A 545 -30.87 14.34 -12.95
C GLU A 545 -30.68 13.42 -11.76
N LEU A 546 -29.78 12.45 -11.84
CA LEU A 546 -29.96 11.25 -11.02
C LEU A 546 -29.22 11.32 -9.67
N VAL A 547 -29.69 12.26 -8.84
CA VAL A 547 -30.19 12.08 -7.46
C VAL A 547 -29.23 11.60 -6.36
N LYS A 548 -29.56 12.09 -5.16
CA LYS A 548 -28.77 12.15 -3.92
C LYS A 548 -28.73 10.88 -3.04
N ASP A 549 -27.58 10.19 -3.01
CA ASP A 549 -26.96 9.59 -1.79
C ASP A 549 -27.71 8.48 -0.99
N TYR A 550 -27.58 7.18 -1.34
CA TYR A 550 -27.94 6.06 -0.45
C TYR A 550 -26.77 5.20 0.05
N HIS A 551 -26.92 4.61 1.25
CA HIS A 551 -25.77 4.47 2.16
C HIS A 551 -25.95 3.61 3.45
N LYS A 552 -24.85 3.12 4.07
CA LYS A 552 -24.64 2.83 5.54
C LYS A 552 -23.15 2.53 5.87
N THR A 553 -22.51 3.20 6.86
CA THR A 553 -21.16 2.85 7.44
C THR A 553 -20.94 3.46 8.85
N SER A 554 -19.93 3.04 9.63
CA SER A 554 -19.61 3.58 10.98
C SER A 554 -18.54 4.70 11.00
N PHE A 555 -18.58 5.52 12.07
CA PHE A 555 -17.85 6.79 12.27
C PHE A 555 -17.48 7.06 13.74
N SER A 556 -16.67 8.10 13.99
CA SER A 556 -16.34 8.72 15.29
C SER A 556 -16.28 10.24 15.09
N VAL A 557 -16.69 11.08 16.06
CA VAL A 557 -16.75 12.55 15.90
C VAL A 557 -15.48 13.20 16.46
N GLN A 558 -14.93 14.20 15.74
CA GLN A 558 -13.89 15.09 16.28
C GLN A 558 -14.45 16.49 16.53
N VAL A 559 -14.25 17.03 17.74
CA VAL A 559 -14.65 18.39 18.15
C VAL A 559 -13.48 19.05 18.87
N ASN A 560 -13.11 20.26 18.47
CA ASN A 560 -12.00 21.07 19.04
C ASN A 560 -10.61 20.39 19.11
N GLY A 561 -10.45 19.20 18.51
CA GLY A 561 -9.23 18.38 18.53
C GLY A 561 -9.47 16.98 19.10
N GLU A 562 -10.39 16.86 20.07
CA GLU A 562 -10.69 15.62 20.78
C GLU A 562 -11.64 14.69 20.00
N LEU A 563 -11.56 13.39 20.29
CA LEU A 563 -12.32 12.33 19.61
C LEU A 563 -13.33 11.66 20.54
N ALA A 564 -14.62 11.72 20.17
CA ALA A 564 -15.71 11.19 20.99
C ALA A 564 -16.40 9.97 20.34
N GLY A 565 -16.26 8.81 21.00
CA GLY A 565 -17.03 7.59 20.76
C GLY A 565 -16.90 6.94 19.38
N TYR A 566 -17.68 5.87 19.16
CA TYR A 566 -17.86 5.24 17.84
C TYR A 566 -19.33 4.89 17.62
N PHE A 567 -19.89 5.26 16.47
CA PHE A 567 -21.31 5.04 16.15
C PHE A 567 -21.50 4.50 14.73
N ARG A 568 -22.60 3.77 14.51
CA ARG A 568 -23.00 3.28 13.18
C ARG A 568 -23.89 4.32 12.51
N SER A 569 -23.55 4.82 11.32
CA SER A 569 -24.49 5.66 10.58
C SER A 569 -25.64 4.81 10.06
N ALA A 570 -26.86 5.25 10.36
CA ALA A 570 -28.08 4.66 9.83
C ALA A 570 -28.21 4.86 8.31
N ARG A 571 -27.63 5.94 7.74
CA ARG A 571 -27.53 6.26 6.30
C ARG A 571 -26.32 7.21 6.08
N GLY A 572 -25.15 6.70 5.66
CA GLY A 572 -23.95 7.51 5.33
C GLY A 572 -22.86 6.77 4.52
N ILE A 573 -22.54 7.22 3.29
CA ILE A 573 -21.29 6.86 2.58
C ILE A 573 -20.25 7.93 2.95
N ARG A 574 -19.02 7.50 3.22
CA ARG A 574 -17.93 8.33 3.76
C ARG A 574 -17.57 9.49 2.81
N GLN A 575 -17.98 10.72 3.15
CA GLN A 575 -17.71 11.94 2.38
C GLN A 575 -16.21 12.27 2.38
N GLY A 576 -15.54 12.02 1.25
CA GLY A 576 -14.08 12.15 1.09
C GLY A 576 -13.33 10.84 0.82
N CYS A 577 -13.99 9.67 0.95
CA CYS A 577 -13.43 8.40 0.52
C CYS A 577 -13.41 8.27 -1.01
N ALA A 578 -12.36 7.65 -1.56
CA ALA A 578 -12.15 7.52 -3.00
C ALA A 578 -13.12 6.54 -3.69
N LEU A 579 -13.72 5.59 -2.96
CA LEU A 579 -14.70 4.64 -3.49
C LEU A 579 -16.13 5.22 -3.53
N SER A 580 -16.42 6.18 -2.64
CA SER A 580 -17.74 6.77 -2.42
C SER A 580 -18.48 7.21 -3.69
N PRO A 581 -17.84 7.94 -4.64
CA PRO A 581 -18.55 8.43 -5.82
C PRO A 581 -18.94 7.33 -6.81
N TYR A 582 -18.26 6.18 -6.80
CA TYR A 582 -18.57 5.07 -7.69
C TYR A 582 -19.78 4.25 -7.21
N LEU A 583 -19.90 4.05 -5.89
CA LEU A 583 -21.05 3.33 -5.31
C LEU A 583 -22.35 4.13 -5.48
N PHE A 584 -22.28 5.45 -5.26
CA PHE A 584 -23.34 6.41 -5.58
C PHE A 584 -23.82 6.24 -7.03
N VAL A 585 -22.88 6.29 -7.98
CA VAL A 585 -23.15 6.19 -9.42
C VAL A 585 -23.88 4.89 -9.79
N ILE A 586 -23.54 3.77 -9.13
CA ILE A 586 -24.20 2.46 -9.36
C ILE A 586 -25.64 2.47 -8.84
N SER A 587 -25.90 3.02 -7.65
CA SER A 587 -27.28 3.16 -7.14
C SER A 587 -28.16 4.00 -8.06
N MET A 588 -27.58 4.97 -8.76
CA MET A 588 -28.34 5.90 -9.58
C MET A 588 -28.59 5.45 -11.02
N GLU A 589 -27.81 4.47 -11.53
CA GLU A 589 -28.14 3.75 -12.77
C GLU A 589 -29.53 3.08 -12.69
N VAL A 590 -30.00 2.71 -11.50
CA VAL A 590 -31.34 2.14 -11.30
C VAL A 590 -32.44 3.14 -11.62
N LEU A 591 -32.29 4.41 -11.24
CA LEU A 591 -33.24 5.47 -11.64
C LEU A 591 -33.14 5.75 -13.14
N SER A 592 -31.94 5.68 -13.74
CA SER A 592 -31.77 5.79 -15.20
C SER A 592 -32.72 4.85 -15.93
N LYS A 593 -32.66 3.55 -15.57
CA LYS A 593 -33.48 2.51 -16.20
C LYS A 593 -34.96 2.69 -15.95
N MET A 594 -35.36 3.17 -14.76
CA MET A 594 -36.78 3.42 -14.46
C MET A 594 -37.35 4.58 -15.30
N LEU A 595 -36.58 5.65 -15.52
CA LEU A 595 -36.99 6.76 -16.39
C LEU A 595 -37.00 6.35 -17.88
N ASP A 596 -35.97 5.63 -18.35
CA ASP A 596 -35.89 5.10 -19.71
C ASP A 596 -37.07 4.17 -20.03
N GLN A 597 -37.40 3.25 -19.11
CA GLN A 597 -38.56 2.36 -19.22
C GLN A 597 -39.89 3.12 -19.22
N ALA A 598 -40.05 4.13 -18.36
CA ALA A 598 -41.28 4.93 -18.31
C ALA A 598 -41.50 5.78 -19.57
N ALA A 599 -40.43 6.32 -20.17
CA ALA A 599 -40.49 7.01 -21.46
C ALA A 599 -40.79 6.04 -22.63
N GLY A 600 -40.16 4.85 -22.64
CA GLY A 600 -40.47 3.79 -23.60
C GLY A 600 -41.92 3.31 -23.52
N ALA A 601 -42.45 3.17 -22.29
CA ALA A 601 -43.85 2.88 -22.00
C ALA A 601 -44.79 4.10 -22.16
N LYS A 602 -44.31 5.22 -22.72
CA LYS A 602 -45.05 6.46 -23.04
C LYS A 602 -45.70 7.18 -21.83
N ARG A 603 -45.35 6.80 -20.59
CA ARG A 603 -45.86 7.43 -19.36
C ARG A 603 -45.49 8.92 -19.29
N PHE A 604 -44.30 9.27 -19.77
CA PHE A 604 -43.94 10.64 -20.11
C PHE A 604 -43.36 10.72 -21.54
N GLY A 605 -43.38 11.90 -22.15
CA GLY A 605 -42.84 12.12 -23.50
C GLY A 605 -41.39 12.63 -23.49
N PHE A 606 -40.61 12.24 -24.50
CA PHE A 606 -39.25 12.77 -24.74
C PHE A 606 -39.27 14.22 -25.19
N HIS A 607 -38.27 15.01 -24.76
CA HIS A 607 -37.99 16.32 -25.35
C HIS A 607 -37.66 16.20 -26.87
N PRO A 608 -38.17 17.09 -27.76
CA PRO A 608 -38.07 16.90 -29.22
C PRO A 608 -36.66 16.72 -29.79
N LYS A 609 -35.65 17.42 -29.24
CA LYS A 609 -34.24 17.31 -29.70
C LYS A 609 -33.47 16.12 -29.09
N CYS A 610 -34.17 15.29 -28.32
CA CYS A 610 -33.60 14.19 -27.53
C CYS A 610 -34.21 12.82 -27.89
N LYS A 611 -35.42 12.80 -28.46
CA LYS A 611 -36.13 11.61 -28.97
C LYS A 611 -35.24 10.67 -29.80
N ASN A 612 -34.50 11.21 -30.78
CA ASN A 612 -33.65 10.41 -31.69
C ASN A 612 -32.40 9.81 -31.02
N LEU A 613 -32.13 10.15 -29.76
CA LEU A 613 -31.04 9.60 -28.95
C LEU A 613 -31.56 8.76 -27.77
N GLY A 614 -32.88 8.63 -27.61
CA GLY A 614 -33.48 8.03 -26.41
C GLY A 614 -33.19 8.79 -25.12
N LEU A 615 -32.78 10.06 -25.20
CA LEU A 615 -32.28 10.81 -24.04
C LEU A 615 -33.44 11.38 -23.21
N THR A 616 -33.68 10.77 -22.06
CA THR A 616 -34.67 11.14 -21.04
C THR A 616 -34.08 12.05 -19.96
N HIS A 617 -32.85 11.74 -19.52
CA HIS A 617 -32.23 12.27 -18.31
C HIS A 617 -30.70 12.46 -18.44
N LEU A 618 -30.06 12.90 -17.35
CA LEU A 618 -28.89 13.78 -17.37
C LEU A 618 -28.07 13.70 -16.01
N CYS A 619 -27.18 12.73 -15.70
CA CYS A 619 -26.68 12.51 -14.29
C CYS A 619 -25.22 12.92 -13.91
N PHE A 620 -25.03 13.44 -12.68
CA PHE A 620 -23.77 13.51 -11.87
C PHE A 620 -24.05 14.05 -10.46
N ALA A 621 -23.56 13.31 -9.46
CA ALA A 621 -23.82 13.62 -8.04
C ALA A 621 -25.33 13.88 -7.80
N ASP A 622 -25.69 14.83 -6.96
CA ASP A 622 -26.96 14.87 -6.25
C ASP A 622 -28.09 15.77 -6.82
N ASP A 623 -27.89 16.43 -7.95
CA ASP A 623 -28.83 17.38 -8.58
C ASP A 623 -29.85 16.71 -9.55
N LEU A 624 -31.04 17.32 -9.88
CA LEU A 624 -32.10 16.77 -10.78
C LEU A 624 -32.70 17.77 -11.85
N MET A 625 -32.81 17.43 -13.16
CA MET A 625 -33.39 18.23 -14.30
C MET A 625 -33.87 17.34 -15.48
N ILE A 626 -35.16 16.99 -15.49
CA ILE A 626 -35.70 15.97 -16.42
C ILE A 626 -36.04 16.56 -17.81
N LEU A 627 -35.71 15.87 -18.90
CA LEU A 627 -36.00 16.32 -20.28
C LEU A 627 -37.30 15.72 -20.84
N THR A 628 -38.34 16.55 -20.96
CA THR A 628 -39.69 16.07 -21.34
C THR A 628 -40.39 16.87 -22.46
N ASP A 629 -41.57 16.40 -22.89
CA ASP A 629 -42.43 16.95 -23.95
C ASP A 629 -43.25 18.19 -23.53
N GLY A 630 -43.09 18.66 -22.29
CA GLY A 630 -43.73 19.87 -21.78
C GLY A 630 -45.22 19.73 -21.43
N LYS A 631 -45.74 18.49 -21.29
CA LYS A 631 -47.14 18.22 -20.95
C LYS A 631 -47.33 17.87 -19.47
N VAL A 632 -48.47 18.27 -18.88
CA VAL A 632 -48.79 18.02 -17.45
C VAL A 632 -48.69 16.53 -17.09
N ARG A 633 -49.27 15.64 -17.92
CA ARG A 633 -49.19 14.17 -17.78
C ARG A 633 -47.75 13.65 -17.60
N SER A 634 -46.78 14.32 -18.21
CA SER A 634 -45.39 13.89 -18.21
C SER A 634 -44.73 14.21 -16.87
N VAL A 635 -45.13 15.32 -16.23
CA VAL A 635 -44.73 15.68 -14.86
C VAL A 635 -45.33 14.70 -13.85
N ASP A 636 -46.60 14.29 -14.03
CA ASP A 636 -47.23 13.27 -13.18
C ASP A 636 -46.47 11.93 -13.23
N GLY A 637 -46.23 11.38 -14.42
CA GLY A 637 -45.49 10.12 -14.60
C GLY A 637 -44.04 10.19 -14.12
N ILE A 638 -43.42 11.39 -14.19
CA ILE A 638 -42.12 11.70 -13.59
C ILE A 638 -42.18 11.56 -12.05
N VAL A 639 -43.17 12.17 -11.40
CA VAL A 639 -43.33 12.13 -9.94
C VAL A 639 -43.69 10.70 -9.48
N GLU A 640 -44.44 9.93 -10.28
CA GLU A 640 -44.68 8.50 -10.05
C GLU A 640 -43.37 7.69 -10.00
N VAL A 641 -42.50 7.84 -11.01
CA VAL A 641 -41.20 7.16 -11.08
C VAL A 641 -40.30 7.56 -9.92
N MET A 642 -40.26 8.86 -9.58
CA MET A 642 -39.49 9.36 -8.43
C MET A 642 -40.00 8.79 -7.10
N ASN A 643 -41.31 8.66 -6.91
CA ASN A 643 -41.89 8.03 -5.71
C ASN A 643 -41.64 6.52 -5.66
N LEU A 644 -41.71 5.81 -6.78
CA LEU A 644 -41.39 4.38 -6.84
C LEU A 644 -39.90 4.13 -6.57
N PHE A 645 -39.02 5.00 -7.06
CA PHE A 645 -37.61 4.97 -6.72
C PHE A 645 -37.42 5.27 -5.22
N ALA A 646 -38.04 6.31 -4.67
CA ALA A 646 -37.96 6.66 -3.25
C ALA A 646 -38.39 5.52 -2.31
N LYS A 647 -39.34 4.67 -2.71
CA LYS A 647 -39.72 3.46 -1.96
C LYS A 647 -38.64 2.37 -1.97
N ARG A 648 -37.85 2.25 -3.05
CA ARG A 648 -36.83 1.20 -3.23
C ARG A 648 -35.44 1.65 -2.74
N SER A 649 -35.01 2.83 -3.14
CA SER A 649 -33.73 3.43 -2.78
C SER A 649 -33.78 4.16 -1.45
N GLY A 650 -34.95 4.55 -0.94
CA GLY A 650 -35.07 5.41 0.24
C GLY A 650 -34.77 6.90 -0.02
N LEU A 651 -34.59 7.30 -1.28
CA LEU A 651 -34.20 8.66 -1.69
C LEU A 651 -35.40 9.49 -2.13
N LYS A 652 -35.75 10.51 -1.34
CA LYS A 652 -36.88 11.40 -1.63
C LYS A 652 -36.44 12.62 -2.43
N ILE A 653 -37.23 13.00 -3.43
CA ILE A 653 -37.16 14.32 -4.06
C ILE A 653 -37.44 15.42 -3.01
N ASN A 654 -36.71 16.54 -3.06
CA ASN A 654 -36.95 17.70 -2.21
C ASN A 654 -37.72 18.75 -3.01
N MET A 655 -39.05 18.80 -2.82
CA MET A 655 -39.94 19.65 -3.62
C MET A 655 -39.55 21.14 -3.57
N GLU A 656 -39.17 21.63 -2.38
CA GLU A 656 -38.76 23.03 -2.14
C GLU A 656 -37.52 23.46 -2.95
N LYS A 657 -36.68 22.51 -3.37
CA LYS A 657 -35.47 22.77 -4.17
C LYS A 657 -35.62 22.39 -5.64
N THR A 658 -36.64 21.62 -6.00
CA THR A 658 -36.93 21.28 -7.39
C THR A 658 -37.40 22.54 -8.12
N THR A 659 -36.74 22.86 -9.24
CA THR A 659 -37.07 24.03 -10.06
C THR A 659 -37.50 23.63 -11.46
N LEU A 660 -38.57 24.27 -11.95
CA LEU A 660 -39.14 24.03 -13.28
C LEU A 660 -38.64 25.08 -14.27
N TYR A 661 -38.17 24.60 -15.43
CA TYR A 661 -37.68 25.42 -16.54
C TYR A 661 -38.56 25.22 -17.78
N THR A 662 -39.33 26.24 -18.16
CA THR A 662 -40.23 26.20 -19.32
C THR A 662 -39.70 27.04 -20.47
N ALA A 663 -39.57 26.45 -21.66
CA ALA A 663 -39.26 27.16 -22.90
C ALA A 663 -40.16 26.64 -24.04
N GLY A 664 -40.97 27.51 -24.65
CA GLY A 664 -41.94 27.10 -25.69
C GLY A 664 -43.14 26.30 -25.18
N VAL A 665 -43.50 26.43 -23.90
CA VAL A 665 -44.68 25.83 -23.27
C VAL A 665 -45.74 26.91 -23.05
N SER A 666 -47.02 26.60 -23.27
CA SER A 666 -48.12 27.54 -23.07
C SER A 666 -48.34 27.88 -21.59
N ASP A 667 -48.79 29.11 -21.31
CA ASP A 667 -49.00 29.58 -19.94
C ASP A 667 -50.06 28.79 -19.17
N HIS A 668 -51.10 28.28 -19.84
CA HIS A 668 -52.06 27.37 -19.23
C HIS A 668 -51.38 26.12 -18.67
N ASN A 669 -50.53 25.45 -19.46
CA ASN A 669 -49.77 24.28 -18.99
C ASN A 669 -48.77 24.65 -17.89
N ARG A 670 -48.14 25.83 -17.96
CA ARG A 670 -47.22 26.35 -16.93
C ARG A 670 -47.92 26.51 -15.58
N HIS A 671 -49.11 27.11 -15.54
CA HIS A 671 -49.89 27.26 -14.31
C HIS A 671 -50.39 25.90 -13.78
N MET A 672 -50.89 25.02 -14.65
CA MET A 672 -51.38 23.68 -14.28
C MET A 672 -50.31 22.74 -13.69
N MET A 673 -49.03 22.99 -13.95
CA MET A 673 -47.92 22.27 -13.30
C MET A 673 -47.64 22.81 -11.90
N ILE A 674 -47.64 24.13 -11.73
CA ILE A 674 -47.27 24.82 -10.47
C ILE A 674 -48.40 24.71 -9.43
N SER A 675 -49.67 24.69 -9.85
CA SER A 675 -50.81 24.46 -8.93
C SER A 675 -50.88 23.03 -8.39
N ARG A 676 -50.19 22.08 -9.04
CA ARG A 676 -50.25 20.64 -8.77
C ARG A 676 -49.05 20.13 -7.96
N TYR A 677 -47.90 20.78 -8.08
CA TYR A 677 -46.69 20.51 -7.31
C TYR A 677 -45.95 21.82 -6.96
N PRO A 678 -45.48 22.02 -5.71
CA PRO A 678 -44.88 23.28 -5.25
C PRO A 678 -43.42 23.43 -5.71
N PHE A 679 -43.19 23.41 -7.03
CA PHE A 679 -41.87 23.62 -7.63
C PHE A 679 -41.56 25.12 -7.79
N GLY A 680 -40.30 25.51 -7.57
CA GLY A 680 -39.84 26.86 -7.86
C GLY A 680 -39.77 27.13 -9.36
N LEU A 681 -40.29 28.27 -9.83
CA LEU A 681 -40.18 28.68 -11.24
C LEU A 681 -38.90 29.50 -11.46
N ALA A 682 -38.11 29.18 -12.49
CA ALA A 682 -36.83 29.85 -12.75
C ALA A 682 -36.66 30.27 -14.23
N GLN A 683 -35.85 31.32 -14.46
CA GLN A 683 -35.55 31.90 -15.77
C GLN A 683 -34.05 31.86 -16.10
N LEU A 684 -33.70 31.80 -17.39
CA LEU A 684 -32.30 31.78 -17.85
C LEU A 684 -31.67 33.19 -17.86
N PRO A 685 -30.36 33.34 -17.58
CA PRO A 685 -29.38 32.29 -17.33
C PRO A 685 -29.29 31.88 -15.85
N VAL A 686 -29.42 30.58 -15.55
CA VAL A 686 -29.16 30.03 -14.21
C VAL A 686 -27.75 29.49 -14.06
N ARG A 687 -27.28 29.35 -12.81
CA ARG A 687 -26.03 28.64 -12.49
C ARG A 687 -26.27 27.15 -12.36
N TYR A 688 -25.35 26.37 -12.90
CA TYR A 688 -25.42 24.92 -12.92
C TYR A 688 -24.00 24.34 -12.87
N LEU A 689 -23.74 23.45 -11.89
CA LEU A 689 -22.39 23.05 -11.41
C LEU A 689 -21.39 24.22 -11.29
N GLY A 690 -21.89 25.40 -10.86
CA GLY A 690 -21.09 26.61 -10.65
C GLY A 690 -20.83 27.47 -11.90
N LEU A 691 -21.31 27.07 -13.08
CA LEU A 691 -21.17 27.78 -14.36
C LEU A 691 -22.52 28.34 -14.85
N PRO A 692 -22.58 29.50 -15.53
CA PRO A 692 -23.83 30.04 -16.07
C PRO A 692 -24.28 29.34 -17.36
N LEU A 693 -25.54 28.90 -17.43
CA LEU A 693 -26.18 28.44 -18.67
C LEU A 693 -26.54 29.63 -19.57
N VAL A 694 -25.63 29.99 -20.48
CA VAL A 694 -25.83 31.08 -21.44
C VAL A 694 -26.11 30.59 -22.86
N THR A 695 -27.22 31.08 -23.43
CA THR A 695 -27.56 30.93 -24.85
C THR A 695 -26.91 32.00 -25.75
N LYS A 696 -26.55 33.14 -25.15
CA LYS A 696 -25.91 34.31 -25.79
C LYS A 696 -24.37 34.29 -25.63
N ARG A 697 -23.69 35.24 -26.29
CA ARG A 697 -22.25 35.52 -26.07
C ARG A 697 -22.04 36.04 -24.65
N LEU A 698 -21.10 35.45 -23.91
CA LEU A 698 -20.67 35.93 -22.59
C LEU A 698 -20.20 37.40 -22.65
N THR A 699 -20.80 38.24 -21.80
CA THR A 699 -20.41 39.63 -21.55
C THR A 699 -19.35 39.72 -20.44
N LYS A 700 -19.07 40.94 -19.94
CA LYS A 700 -18.26 41.14 -18.74
C LYS A 700 -19.09 40.87 -17.47
N GLU A 701 -20.34 41.30 -17.46
CA GLU A 701 -21.29 41.07 -16.36
C GLU A 701 -21.52 39.58 -16.11
N ASP A 702 -21.73 38.78 -17.17
CA ASP A 702 -21.90 37.32 -17.09
C ASP A 702 -20.69 36.61 -16.40
N LEU A 703 -19.51 37.26 -16.41
CA LEU A 703 -18.26 36.77 -15.82
C LEU A 703 -17.90 37.42 -14.47
N SER A 704 -18.71 38.36 -13.97
CA SER A 704 -18.56 38.93 -12.62
C SER A 704 -18.42 37.86 -11.52
N PRO A 705 -19.19 36.74 -11.52
CA PRO A 705 -19.02 35.67 -10.53
C PRO A 705 -17.62 35.05 -10.48
N LEU A 706 -16.87 35.02 -11.59
CA LEU A 706 -15.49 34.52 -11.61
C LEU A 706 -14.53 35.52 -10.97
N PHE A 707 -14.67 36.81 -11.27
CA PHE A 707 -13.85 37.86 -10.63
C PHE A 707 -14.10 37.89 -9.12
N GLU A 708 -15.36 37.77 -8.68
CA GLU A 708 -15.71 37.72 -7.26
C GLU A 708 -15.26 36.42 -6.58
N GLN A 709 -15.29 35.26 -7.25
CA GLN A 709 -14.68 34.04 -6.71
C GLN A 709 -13.18 34.23 -6.46
N ILE A 710 -12.46 34.89 -7.36
CA ILE A 710 -11.02 35.16 -7.22
C ILE A 710 -10.76 36.20 -6.12
N ARG A 711 -11.51 37.31 -6.08
CA ARG A 711 -11.40 38.36 -5.05
C ARG A 711 -11.71 37.82 -3.66
N ASN A 712 -12.80 37.06 -3.49
CA ASN A 712 -13.15 36.48 -2.19
C ASN A 712 -12.13 35.43 -1.71
N ARG A 713 -11.57 34.59 -2.61
CA ARG A 713 -10.44 33.70 -2.26
C ARG A 713 -9.27 34.50 -1.69
N ILE A 714 -8.89 35.59 -2.35
CA ILE A 714 -7.79 36.47 -1.92
C ILE A 714 -8.13 37.17 -0.59
N GLY A 715 -9.36 37.66 -0.43
CA GLY A 715 -9.84 38.29 0.81
C GLY A 715 -9.87 37.34 2.02
N THR A 716 -10.11 36.04 1.81
CA THR A 716 -10.01 35.03 2.88
C THR A 716 -8.58 34.71 3.33
N TRP A 717 -7.55 35.24 2.66
CA TRP A 717 -6.14 35.03 3.01
C TRP A 717 -5.60 36.18 3.87
N THR A 718 -5.97 36.18 5.15
CA THR A 718 -5.66 37.25 6.12
C THR A 718 -4.17 37.37 6.45
N SER A 719 -3.50 38.25 5.71
CA SER A 719 -2.55 39.30 6.15
C SER A 719 -1.34 39.00 7.05
N ARG A 720 -1.20 37.85 7.73
CA ARG A 720 0.01 37.49 8.48
C ARG A 720 0.97 36.65 7.62
N TYR A 721 1.90 37.36 6.97
CA TYR A 721 3.17 36.86 6.42
C TYR A 721 3.14 35.84 5.26
N LEU A 722 2.18 35.95 4.33
CA LEU A 722 2.28 35.24 3.04
C LEU A 722 3.45 35.79 2.19
N SER A 723 4.58 35.07 2.22
CA SER A 723 5.78 35.36 1.42
C SER A 723 5.49 35.41 -0.08
N PHE A 724 6.38 36.03 -0.85
CA PHE A 724 6.26 36.11 -2.32
C PHE A 724 6.14 34.71 -2.95
N ALA A 725 6.91 33.73 -2.46
CA ALA A 725 6.82 32.33 -2.88
C ALA A 725 5.49 31.67 -2.46
N GLY A 726 4.96 31.97 -1.27
CA GLY A 726 3.65 31.50 -0.83
C GLY A 726 2.52 32.02 -1.73
N ARG A 727 2.54 33.31 -2.07
CA ARG A 727 1.58 33.94 -2.99
C ARG A 727 1.69 33.35 -4.40
N LEU A 728 2.91 33.15 -4.91
CA LEU A 728 3.17 32.49 -6.19
C LEU A 728 2.57 31.07 -6.23
N ASN A 729 2.76 30.27 -5.18
CA ASN A 729 2.22 28.92 -5.06
C ASN A 729 0.68 28.89 -4.97
N LEU A 730 0.05 29.86 -4.29
CA LEU A 730 -1.42 30.00 -4.26
C LEU A 730 -1.99 30.39 -5.63
N ILE A 731 -1.29 31.20 -6.41
CA ILE A 731 -1.66 31.49 -7.80
C ILE A 731 -1.56 30.23 -8.66
N SER A 732 -0.43 29.50 -8.60
CA SER A 732 -0.18 28.33 -9.46
C SER A 732 -1.04 27.11 -9.13
N SER A 733 -1.69 27.08 -7.96
CA SER A 733 -2.54 25.96 -7.50
C SER A 733 -4.03 26.36 -7.39
N VAL A 734 -4.38 27.25 -6.45
CA VAL A 734 -5.77 27.54 -6.08
C VAL A 734 -6.45 28.49 -7.06
N LEU A 735 -5.78 29.59 -7.45
CA LEU A 735 -6.34 30.47 -8.47
C LEU A 735 -6.28 29.79 -9.84
N TRP A 736 -5.17 29.13 -10.18
CA TRP A 736 -5.04 28.39 -11.45
C TRP A 736 -6.15 27.37 -11.66
N SER A 737 -6.46 26.52 -10.67
CA SER A 737 -7.54 25.54 -10.79
C SER A 737 -8.91 26.21 -10.98
N THR A 738 -9.18 27.30 -10.26
CA THR A 738 -10.40 28.12 -10.42
C THR A 738 -10.52 28.69 -11.84
N MET A 739 -9.45 29.29 -12.38
CA MET A 739 -9.41 29.85 -13.74
C MET A 739 -9.52 28.76 -14.82
N ASN A 740 -8.79 27.66 -14.66
CA ASN A 740 -8.77 26.53 -15.59
C ASN A 740 -10.14 25.83 -15.69
N PHE A 741 -10.91 25.77 -14.59
CA PHE A 741 -12.28 25.25 -14.60
C PHE A 741 -13.16 26.03 -15.60
N TRP A 742 -13.25 27.35 -15.44
CA TRP A 742 -14.01 28.21 -16.35
C TRP A 742 -13.47 28.20 -17.79
N MET A 743 -12.16 28.21 -17.99
CA MET A 743 -11.55 28.11 -19.33
C MET A 743 -11.75 26.75 -20.01
N SER A 744 -12.06 25.69 -19.27
CA SER A 744 -12.39 24.38 -19.87
C SER A 744 -13.82 24.33 -20.44
N ALA A 745 -14.71 25.21 -19.95
CA ALA A 745 -16.08 25.36 -20.40
C ALA A 745 -16.28 26.46 -21.44
N PHE A 746 -15.58 27.59 -21.27
CA PHE A 746 -15.86 28.84 -21.98
C PHE A 746 -14.59 29.52 -22.50
N ARG A 747 -14.62 29.97 -23.76
CA ARG A 747 -13.55 30.82 -24.30
C ARG A 747 -13.68 32.24 -23.75
N LEU A 748 -13.09 32.48 -22.57
CA LEU A 748 -13.15 33.80 -21.91
C LEU A 748 -12.65 34.94 -22.84
N PRO A 749 -13.31 36.12 -22.86
CA PRO A 749 -12.87 37.28 -23.64
C PRO A 749 -11.48 37.80 -23.25
N SER A 750 -10.76 38.40 -24.20
CA SER A 750 -9.43 38.98 -23.97
C SER A 750 -9.41 40.07 -22.89
N ALA A 751 -10.44 40.91 -22.82
CA ALA A 751 -10.60 41.90 -21.74
C ALA A 751 -10.67 41.24 -20.35
N CYS A 752 -11.40 40.14 -20.23
CA CYS A 752 -11.53 39.40 -18.97
C CYS A 752 -10.23 38.70 -18.58
N LEU A 753 -9.46 38.18 -19.55
CA LEU A 753 -8.12 37.64 -19.30
C LEU A 753 -7.16 38.73 -18.80
N LYS A 754 -7.19 39.93 -19.39
CA LYS A 754 -6.40 41.08 -18.91
C LYS A 754 -6.77 41.48 -17.47
N GLU A 755 -8.06 41.50 -17.13
CA GLU A 755 -8.49 41.80 -15.75
C GLU A 755 -8.04 40.73 -14.75
N ILE A 756 -8.13 39.44 -15.10
CA ILE A 756 -7.68 38.35 -14.23
C ILE A 756 -6.15 38.37 -14.05
N ASN A 757 -5.38 38.54 -15.14
CA ASN A 757 -3.92 38.74 -15.07
C ASN A 757 -3.57 39.93 -14.17
N SER A 758 -4.33 41.03 -14.25
CA SER A 758 -4.13 42.21 -13.40
C SER A 758 -4.40 41.93 -11.92
N ILE A 759 -5.44 41.16 -11.58
CA ILE A 759 -5.74 40.74 -10.19
C ILE A 759 -4.63 39.82 -9.66
N CYS A 760 -4.21 38.81 -10.45
CA CYS A 760 -3.16 37.87 -10.05
C CYS A 760 -1.79 38.57 -9.89
N SER A 761 -1.45 39.53 -10.75
CA SER A 761 -0.25 40.36 -10.62
C SER A 761 -0.30 41.22 -9.37
N ALA A 762 -1.41 41.94 -9.16
CA ALA A 762 -1.58 42.77 -7.97
C ALA A 762 -1.50 41.95 -6.68
N PHE A 763 -2.08 40.74 -6.64
CA PHE A 763 -1.94 39.82 -5.51
C PHE A 763 -0.49 39.34 -5.31
N LEU A 764 0.21 38.94 -6.37
CA LEU A 764 1.61 38.49 -6.29
C LEU A 764 2.53 39.56 -5.67
N TRP A 765 2.34 40.82 -6.02
CA TRP A 765 3.17 41.93 -5.54
C TRP A 765 2.67 42.54 -4.22
N SER A 766 1.40 42.94 -4.12
CA SER A 766 0.82 43.65 -2.96
C SER A 766 0.05 42.78 -1.96
N GLY A 767 -0.24 41.52 -2.29
CA GLY A 767 -1.06 40.65 -1.44
C GLY A 767 -2.53 41.04 -1.47
N PRO A 768 -3.27 40.95 -0.35
CA PRO A 768 -4.71 41.22 -0.32
C PRO A 768 -5.09 42.69 -0.56
N GLU A 769 -4.13 43.63 -0.52
CA GLU A 769 -4.35 45.03 -0.92
C GLU A 769 -4.80 45.19 -2.38
N LEU A 770 -4.39 44.26 -3.27
CA LEU A 770 -4.59 44.34 -4.72
C LEU A 770 -4.13 45.67 -5.38
N ASN A 771 -3.14 46.33 -4.78
CA ASN A 771 -2.54 47.56 -5.29
C ASN A 771 -1.71 47.30 -6.56
N ARG A 772 -2.31 47.63 -7.72
CA ARG A 772 -1.72 47.47 -9.05
C ARG A 772 -0.43 48.26 -9.29
N ARG A 773 -0.19 49.35 -8.53
CA ARG A 773 1.02 50.19 -8.69
C ARG A 773 2.28 49.57 -8.07
N LYS A 774 2.15 48.53 -7.24
CA LYS A 774 3.29 47.81 -6.61
C LYS A 774 3.95 46.75 -7.53
N ALA A 775 3.47 46.55 -8.76
CA ALA A 775 3.99 45.53 -9.67
C ALA A 775 5.29 45.95 -10.37
N LYS A 776 6.40 45.22 -10.11
CA LYS A 776 7.75 45.56 -10.60
C LYS A 776 8.15 44.92 -11.94
N VAL A 777 7.43 43.90 -12.39
CA VAL A 777 7.75 43.12 -13.61
C VAL A 777 6.44 42.86 -14.38
N SER A 778 6.52 42.79 -15.71
CA SER A 778 5.33 42.52 -16.54
C SER A 778 4.76 41.12 -16.24
N TRP A 779 3.45 40.95 -16.42
CA TRP A 779 2.82 39.65 -16.17
C TRP A 779 3.23 38.59 -17.19
N ASP A 780 3.51 38.99 -18.43
CA ASP A 780 3.93 38.08 -19.49
C ASP A 780 5.38 37.61 -19.28
N ASP A 781 6.26 38.44 -18.69
CA ASP A 781 7.58 38.02 -18.19
C ASP A 781 7.47 37.09 -16.99
N ILE A 782 6.57 37.38 -16.04
CA ILE A 782 6.28 36.50 -14.89
C ILE A 782 5.79 35.12 -15.35
N CYS A 783 5.09 35.05 -16.49
CA CYS A 783 4.65 33.81 -17.14
C CYS A 783 5.74 33.06 -17.93
N LYS A 784 6.96 33.62 -18.08
CA LYS A 784 8.09 32.85 -18.65
C LYS A 784 8.51 31.72 -17.69
N PRO A 785 9.17 30.65 -18.19
CA PRO A 785 9.73 29.59 -17.34
C PRO A 785 10.66 30.12 -16.25
N LYS A 786 10.98 29.31 -15.23
CA LYS A 786 11.88 29.66 -14.09
C LYS A 786 13.36 29.92 -14.45
N GLN A 787 13.63 30.32 -15.68
CA GLN A 787 14.92 30.70 -16.27
C GLN A 787 14.82 32.13 -16.83
N GLY A 788 14.11 33.02 -16.14
CA GLY A 788 13.82 34.40 -16.57
C GLY A 788 12.44 34.91 -16.15
N GLY A 789 11.50 34.01 -15.87
CA GLY A 789 10.20 34.29 -15.24
C GLY A 789 9.98 33.44 -13.99
N LEU A 790 8.72 33.33 -13.55
CA LEU A 790 8.35 32.58 -12.33
C LEU A 790 7.68 31.23 -12.60
N GLY A 791 7.44 30.89 -13.87
CA GLY A 791 6.84 29.62 -14.29
C GLY A 791 5.32 29.56 -14.13
N LEU A 792 4.63 30.70 -14.05
CA LEU A 792 3.17 30.75 -14.14
C LEU A 792 2.71 30.54 -15.59
N ARG A 793 1.56 29.89 -15.79
CA ARG A 793 1.04 29.61 -17.14
C ARG A 793 0.25 30.80 -17.69
N SER A 794 0.52 31.17 -18.94
CA SER A 794 -0.24 32.18 -19.67
C SER A 794 -1.72 31.79 -19.79
N LEU A 795 -2.63 32.62 -19.27
CA LEU A 795 -4.07 32.42 -19.46
C LEU A 795 -4.49 32.57 -20.92
N THR A 796 -3.75 33.35 -21.72
CA THR A 796 -4.03 33.55 -23.15
C THR A 796 -3.84 32.26 -23.94
N GLU A 797 -2.71 31.56 -23.71
CA GLU A 797 -2.41 30.25 -24.31
C GLU A 797 -3.35 29.18 -23.80
N ALA A 798 -3.54 29.10 -22.48
CA ALA A 798 -4.39 28.08 -21.86
C ALA A 798 -5.83 28.10 -22.38
N ASN A 799 -6.36 29.30 -22.63
CA ASN A 799 -7.69 29.51 -23.18
C ASN A 799 -7.77 29.22 -24.70
N VAL A 800 -6.64 29.10 -25.41
CA VAL A 800 -6.60 28.47 -26.75
C VAL A 800 -6.52 26.96 -26.62
N VAL A 801 -5.62 26.43 -25.77
CA VAL A 801 -5.42 24.99 -25.53
C VAL A 801 -6.71 24.29 -25.08
N SER A 802 -7.56 24.93 -24.27
CA SER A 802 -8.87 24.37 -23.92
C SER A 802 -9.82 24.23 -25.11
N VAL A 803 -9.80 25.15 -26.08
CA VAL A 803 -10.60 25.02 -27.31
C VAL A 803 -10.04 23.91 -28.20
N LEU A 804 -8.72 23.77 -28.31
CA LEU A 804 -8.08 22.66 -29.03
C LEU A 804 -8.43 21.29 -28.42
N LYS A 805 -8.56 21.18 -27.09
CA LYS A 805 -9.03 19.96 -26.40
C LYS A 805 -10.49 19.61 -26.72
N LEU A 806 -11.36 20.59 -26.92
CA LEU A 806 -12.74 20.35 -27.35
C LEU A 806 -12.80 19.92 -28.84
N ILE A 807 -11.93 20.49 -29.68
CA ILE A 807 -11.77 20.05 -31.08
C ILE A 807 -11.33 18.57 -31.13
N TRP A 808 -10.28 18.22 -30.38
CA TRP A 808 -9.77 16.85 -30.28
C TRP A 808 -10.86 15.82 -29.95
N ARG A 809 -11.79 16.13 -29.04
CA ARG A 809 -12.91 15.23 -28.71
C ARG A 809 -13.83 14.98 -29.90
N VAL A 810 -14.18 16.03 -30.65
CA VAL A 810 -15.05 15.92 -31.83
C VAL A 810 -14.37 15.13 -32.96
N THR A 811 -13.06 15.33 -33.16
CA THR A 811 -12.30 14.72 -34.26
C THR A 811 -11.87 13.28 -33.99
N SER A 812 -11.40 12.98 -32.77
CA SER A 812 -10.77 11.67 -32.44
C SER A 812 -11.78 10.57 -32.12
N ASN A 813 -12.98 10.67 -32.69
CA ASN A 813 -14.10 9.73 -32.54
C ASN A 813 -14.42 9.34 -31.09
N ASP A 814 -14.34 10.31 -30.17
CA ASP A 814 -14.76 10.14 -28.78
C ASP A 814 -16.24 9.70 -28.70
N ASP A 815 -16.50 8.71 -27.85
CA ASP A 815 -17.76 7.97 -27.80
C ASP A 815 -18.81 8.63 -26.85
N SER A 816 -18.46 9.81 -26.31
CA SER A 816 -19.29 10.64 -25.43
C SER A 816 -20.60 11.09 -26.05
N LEU A 817 -21.60 11.29 -25.18
CA LEU A 817 -22.94 11.73 -25.57
C LEU A 817 -22.93 13.08 -26.29
N TRP A 818 -22.07 14.02 -25.88
CA TRP A 818 -21.94 15.32 -26.55
C TRP A 818 -21.39 15.21 -27.98
N VAL A 819 -20.39 14.35 -28.21
CA VAL A 819 -19.84 14.12 -29.55
C VAL A 819 -20.84 13.36 -30.43
N LYS A 820 -21.57 12.38 -29.89
CA LYS A 820 -22.69 11.71 -30.58
C LYS A 820 -23.82 12.69 -30.94
N TRP A 821 -24.28 13.51 -29.98
CA TRP A 821 -25.29 14.54 -30.22
C TRP A 821 -24.82 15.55 -31.28
N SER A 822 -23.56 16.01 -31.21
CA SER A 822 -22.98 16.96 -32.17
C SER A 822 -22.82 16.34 -33.56
N LYS A 823 -22.46 15.05 -33.67
CA LYS A 823 -22.42 14.31 -34.93
C LYS A 823 -23.79 14.25 -35.59
N MET A 824 -24.83 13.91 -34.84
CA MET A 824 -26.20 13.79 -35.36
C MET A 824 -26.85 15.15 -35.67
N ASN A 825 -26.64 16.18 -34.85
CA ASN A 825 -27.37 17.45 -34.94
C ASN A 825 -26.60 18.60 -35.62
N LEU A 826 -25.26 18.62 -35.54
CA LEU A 826 -24.43 19.74 -36.01
C LEU A 826 -23.54 19.37 -37.22
N LEU A 827 -22.98 18.17 -37.26
CA LEU A 827 -22.14 17.70 -38.38
C LEU A 827 -22.95 17.01 -39.48
N LYS A 828 -24.02 16.29 -39.15
CA LYS A 828 -24.89 15.58 -40.12
C LYS A 828 -24.11 14.70 -41.11
N GLN A 829 -23.15 13.94 -40.59
CA GLN A 829 -22.19 13.09 -41.33
C GLN A 829 -21.10 13.83 -42.15
N GLU A 830 -21.02 15.17 -42.14
CA GLU A 830 -19.83 15.87 -42.63
C GLU A 830 -18.63 15.75 -41.69
N SER A 831 -17.41 15.93 -42.24
CA SER A 831 -16.19 16.07 -41.45
C SER A 831 -16.15 17.41 -40.71
N PHE A 832 -15.63 17.42 -39.48
CA PHE A 832 -15.41 18.65 -38.74
C PHE A 832 -14.48 19.63 -39.49
N TRP A 833 -13.57 19.11 -40.32
CA TRP A 833 -12.67 19.91 -41.15
C TRP A 833 -13.38 20.53 -42.38
N SER A 834 -14.45 19.93 -42.91
CA SER A 834 -15.11 20.39 -44.14
C SER A 834 -16.14 21.53 -43.96
N LEU A 835 -16.65 21.73 -42.74
CA LEU A 835 -17.66 22.76 -42.44
C LEU A 835 -17.18 24.18 -42.78
N LYS A 836 -18.12 25.12 -43.03
CA LYS A 836 -17.82 26.56 -43.19
C LYS A 836 -17.87 27.31 -41.83
N PRO A 837 -16.98 28.27 -41.55
CA PRO A 837 -16.96 29.02 -40.27
C PRO A 837 -18.23 29.82 -39.96
N ASN A 838 -19.04 30.12 -40.97
CA ASN A 838 -20.21 31.01 -40.87
C ASN A 838 -21.54 30.24 -40.70
N SER A 839 -21.51 28.98 -40.26
CA SER A 839 -22.72 28.19 -40.05
C SER A 839 -23.68 28.84 -39.04
N SER A 840 -24.97 28.90 -39.39
CA SER A 840 -26.04 29.36 -38.50
C SER A 840 -26.28 28.39 -37.34
N LEU A 841 -25.94 27.11 -37.50
CA LEU A 841 -26.17 26.03 -36.54
C LEU A 841 -25.14 26.03 -35.39
N GLY A 842 -25.56 25.45 -34.25
CA GLY A 842 -24.70 25.24 -33.08
C GLY A 842 -24.57 26.44 -32.13
N SER A 843 -24.01 26.18 -30.95
CA SER A 843 -23.82 27.18 -29.90
C SER A 843 -22.72 28.19 -30.23
N TRP A 844 -22.63 29.27 -29.45
CA TRP A 844 -21.53 30.24 -29.57
C TRP A 844 -20.14 29.59 -29.42
N MET A 845 -20.01 28.58 -28.56
CA MET A 845 -18.74 27.83 -28.40
C MET A 845 -18.43 26.98 -29.64
N TRP A 846 -19.43 26.30 -30.23
CA TRP A 846 -19.26 25.55 -31.48
C TRP A 846 -18.72 26.46 -32.61
N LYS A 847 -19.32 27.64 -32.76
CA LYS A 847 -18.88 28.67 -33.72
C LYS A 847 -17.49 29.25 -33.41
N LYS A 848 -17.00 29.13 -32.17
CA LYS A 848 -15.61 29.43 -31.81
C LYS A 848 -14.65 28.29 -32.14
N MET A 849 -15.02 27.04 -31.89
CA MET A 849 -14.23 25.86 -32.28
C MET A 849 -13.95 25.84 -33.79
N LEU A 850 -14.96 26.13 -34.63
CA LEU A 850 -14.80 26.21 -36.09
C LEU A 850 -13.76 27.24 -36.55
N LYS A 851 -13.46 28.28 -35.76
CA LYS A 851 -12.44 29.30 -36.06
C LYS A 851 -11.01 28.93 -35.62
N TYR A 852 -10.84 27.90 -34.81
CA TYR A 852 -9.52 27.40 -34.37
C TYR A 852 -9.07 26.14 -35.15
N ARG A 853 -9.76 25.78 -36.24
CA ARG A 853 -9.47 24.56 -37.02
C ARG A 853 -8.11 24.58 -37.69
N GLU A 854 -7.71 25.67 -38.33
CA GLU A 854 -6.38 25.76 -38.95
C GLU A 854 -5.26 25.72 -37.89
N THR A 855 -5.53 26.19 -36.67
CA THR A 855 -4.64 26.02 -35.51
C THR A 855 -4.60 24.57 -35.00
N ALA A 856 -5.65 23.78 -35.24
CA ALA A 856 -5.76 22.40 -34.78
C ALA A 856 -5.23 21.36 -35.80
N LYS A 857 -5.36 21.63 -37.11
CA LYS A 857 -4.93 20.72 -38.20
C LYS A 857 -3.51 20.14 -37.99
N PRO A 858 -2.46 20.93 -37.67
CA PRO A 858 -1.09 20.40 -37.54
C PRO A 858 -0.91 19.36 -36.41
N PHE A 859 -1.81 19.36 -35.42
CA PHE A 859 -1.78 18.45 -34.28
C PHE A 859 -2.65 17.19 -34.49
N SER A 860 -3.30 17.06 -35.65
CA SER A 860 -4.10 15.90 -36.02
C SER A 860 -3.28 14.90 -36.87
N ARG A 861 -3.28 13.62 -36.48
CA ARG A 861 -2.77 12.51 -37.28
C ARG A 861 -3.49 11.20 -36.90
N VAL A 862 -3.77 10.35 -37.88
CA VAL A 862 -4.44 9.05 -37.69
C VAL A 862 -3.52 7.89 -38.09
N GLU A 863 -3.41 6.90 -37.21
CA GLU A 863 -2.93 5.55 -37.54
C GLU A 863 -4.10 4.75 -38.11
N VAL A 864 -4.10 4.60 -39.43
CA VAL A 864 -5.01 3.71 -40.14
C VAL A 864 -4.73 2.27 -39.69
N ASN A 865 -5.74 1.58 -39.19
CA ASN A 865 -5.71 0.15 -38.93
C ASN A 865 -6.67 -0.55 -39.89
N ASN A 866 -7.98 -0.47 -39.68
CA ASN A 866 -8.97 -1.04 -40.60
C ASN A 866 -9.50 -0.06 -41.66
N GLY A 867 -9.16 1.23 -41.56
CA GLY A 867 -9.49 2.28 -42.53
C GLY A 867 -10.93 2.75 -42.53
N ALA A 868 -11.80 2.15 -41.73
CA ALA A 868 -13.26 2.31 -41.82
C ALA A 868 -13.80 3.57 -41.12
N ARG A 869 -12.95 4.35 -40.41
CA ARG A 869 -13.35 5.61 -39.76
C ARG A 869 -12.45 6.80 -40.08
N THR A 870 -11.38 6.59 -40.82
CA THR A 870 -10.49 7.65 -41.30
C THR A 870 -11.00 8.20 -42.64
N SER A 871 -11.22 9.52 -42.75
CA SER A 871 -11.50 10.14 -44.04
C SER A 871 -10.25 10.10 -44.92
N PHE A 872 -10.38 9.60 -46.16
CA PHE A 872 -9.26 9.61 -47.11
C PHE A 872 -8.78 11.04 -47.40
N TRP A 873 -9.72 11.99 -47.44
CA TRP A 873 -9.53 13.35 -47.90
C TRP A 873 -9.22 14.37 -46.79
N PHE A 874 -9.85 14.21 -45.63
CA PHE A 874 -9.86 15.23 -44.58
C PHE A 874 -9.08 14.87 -43.31
N ASP A 875 -8.56 13.66 -43.17
CA ASP A 875 -7.71 13.28 -42.03
C ASP A 875 -6.26 13.06 -42.48
N ASN A 876 -5.31 13.47 -41.62
CA ASN A 876 -3.88 13.28 -41.88
C ASN A 876 -3.45 11.84 -41.57
N TRP A 877 -3.54 10.97 -42.57
CA TRP A 877 -3.23 9.55 -42.45
C TRP A 877 -1.94 9.14 -43.18
N SER A 878 -1.65 9.76 -44.33
CA SER A 878 -0.47 9.47 -45.16
C SER A 878 0.83 10.02 -44.56
N GLY A 879 0.75 11.05 -43.70
CA GLY A 879 1.90 11.84 -43.25
C GLY A 879 2.20 13.06 -44.13
N MET A 880 1.51 13.22 -45.27
CA MET A 880 1.62 14.38 -46.17
C MET A 880 0.71 15.55 -45.74
N GLY A 881 0.08 15.47 -44.57
CA GLY A 881 -0.96 16.40 -44.14
C GLY A 881 -2.36 15.95 -44.59
N HIS A 882 -3.26 16.91 -44.79
CA HIS A 882 -4.65 16.65 -45.17
C HIS A 882 -4.73 16.68 -46.70
N LEU A 883 -5.07 15.55 -47.35
CA LEU A 883 -4.87 15.44 -48.80
C LEU A 883 -5.64 16.48 -49.62
N MET A 884 -6.82 16.93 -49.15
CA MET A 884 -7.57 18.03 -49.78
C MET A 884 -6.85 19.38 -49.80
N ASP A 885 -6.01 19.66 -48.78
CA ASP A 885 -5.21 20.88 -48.73
C ASP A 885 -3.99 20.80 -49.67
N VAL A 886 -3.58 19.58 -50.05
CA VAL A 886 -2.44 19.31 -50.95
C VAL A 886 -2.87 19.25 -52.43
N THR A 887 -3.94 18.50 -52.75
CA THR A 887 -4.35 18.24 -54.14
C THR A 887 -5.48 19.17 -54.63
N GLY A 888 -6.03 20.00 -53.74
CA GLY A 888 -7.23 20.79 -54.00
C GLY A 888 -8.43 19.94 -54.43
N GLN A 889 -9.37 20.55 -55.15
CA GLN A 889 -10.58 19.85 -55.63
C GLN A 889 -10.30 18.92 -56.82
N ARG A 890 -9.24 19.16 -57.61
CA ARG A 890 -8.88 18.31 -58.77
C ARG A 890 -8.47 16.89 -58.37
N GLY A 891 -7.78 16.71 -57.25
CA GLY A 891 -7.35 15.39 -56.77
C GLY A 891 -8.48 14.36 -56.63
N GLN A 892 -9.72 14.77 -56.37
CA GLN A 892 -10.89 13.87 -56.34
C GLN A 892 -11.17 13.23 -57.71
N ILE A 893 -10.97 13.98 -58.78
CA ILE A 893 -11.10 13.54 -60.18
C ILE A 893 -9.89 12.69 -60.56
N ASP A 894 -8.68 13.20 -60.31
CA ASP A 894 -7.42 12.56 -60.74
C ASP A 894 -7.21 11.19 -60.08
N LEU A 895 -7.48 11.08 -58.77
CA LEU A 895 -7.43 9.80 -58.06
C LEU A 895 -8.74 8.98 -58.18
N GLY A 896 -9.85 9.58 -58.59
CA GLY A 896 -11.15 8.91 -58.71
C GLY A 896 -11.74 8.46 -57.36
N ILE A 897 -11.52 9.23 -56.29
CA ILE A 897 -12.00 8.94 -54.93
C ILE A 897 -12.94 10.07 -54.49
N SER A 898 -14.22 9.75 -54.27
CA SER A 898 -15.23 10.74 -53.88
C SER A 898 -14.92 11.39 -52.52
N ARG A 899 -15.29 12.69 -52.39
CA ARG A 899 -15.04 13.57 -51.23
C ARG A 899 -15.27 12.93 -49.85
N ASN A 900 -16.31 12.11 -49.71
CA ASN A 900 -16.73 11.57 -48.41
C ASN A 900 -16.18 10.17 -48.11
N LYS A 901 -15.41 9.56 -49.02
CA LYS A 901 -14.87 8.20 -48.82
C LYS A 901 -13.87 8.13 -47.66
N THR A 902 -13.94 7.00 -46.95
CA THR A 902 -12.94 6.56 -45.98
C THR A 902 -11.72 5.93 -46.65
N VAL A 903 -10.64 5.69 -45.90
CA VAL A 903 -9.45 4.99 -46.40
C VAL A 903 -9.77 3.54 -46.77
N ALA A 904 -10.67 2.86 -46.04
CA ALA A 904 -11.16 1.53 -46.40
C ALA A 904 -11.89 1.52 -47.76
N GLU A 905 -12.71 2.53 -48.02
CA GLU A 905 -13.41 2.68 -49.31
C GLU A 905 -12.49 3.16 -50.45
N ALA A 906 -11.28 3.64 -50.14
CA ALA A 906 -10.23 3.92 -51.12
C ALA A 906 -9.41 2.66 -51.45
N TRP A 907 -9.32 1.71 -50.52
CA TRP A 907 -8.74 0.38 -50.75
C TRP A 907 -9.68 -0.55 -51.54
N SER A 908 -10.99 -0.49 -51.31
CA SER A 908 -11.95 -1.32 -52.03
C SER A 908 -12.28 -0.77 -53.43
N ASN A 909 -12.37 -1.69 -54.41
CA ASN A 909 -12.83 -1.46 -55.78
C ASN A 909 -12.08 -0.36 -56.56
N ARG A 910 -10.74 -0.33 -56.48
CA ARG A 910 -9.91 0.63 -57.23
C ARG A 910 -8.70 -0.04 -57.89
N ARG A 911 -8.59 0.05 -59.23
CA ARG A 911 -7.37 -0.34 -59.96
C ARG A 911 -6.29 0.74 -59.77
N ARG A 912 -5.11 0.34 -59.29
CA ARG A 912 -3.93 1.23 -59.14
C ARG A 912 -3.60 1.89 -60.48
N ARG A 913 -3.33 3.19 -60.48
CA ARG A 913 -2.86 3.95 -61.66
C ARG A 913 -1.46 4.48 -61.41
N LYS A 914 -0.68 4.66 -62.49
CA LYS A 914 0.57 5.43 -62.47
C LYS A 914 0.26 6.80 -63.05
N HIS A 915 0.34 7.82 -62.21
CA HIS A 915 -0.02 9.20 -62.54
C HIS A 915 1.17 9.93 -63.15
N ARG A 916 0.91 11.00 -63.91
CA ARG A 916 1.99 11.88 -64.43
C ARG A 916 2.63 12.72 -63.31
N THR A 917 1.86 13.06 -62.28
CA THR A 917 2.32 13.85 -61.13
C THR A 917 2.89 12.94 -60.05
N GLU A 918 4.13 13.18 -59.62
CA GLU A 918 4.82 12.45 -58.55
C GLU A 918 3.99 12.41 -57.25
N GLN A 919 3.49 13.57 -56.80
CA GLN A 919 2.62 13.73 -55.63
C GLN A 919 1.40 12.78 -55.60
N LEU A 920 0.84 12.44 -56.76
CA LEU A 920 -0.29 11.49 -56.85
C LEU A 920 0.19 10.04 -56.77
N ASN A 921 1.37 9.72 -57.30
CA ASN A 921 2.02 8.43 -57.11
C ASN A 921 2.46 8.22 -55.65
N ASP A 922 2.87 9.28 -54.94
CA ASP A 922 3.19 9.23 -53.52
C ASP A 922 1.96 8.89 -52.67
N ILE A 923 0.80 9.50 -52.98
CA ILE A 923 -0.47 9.18 -52.32
C ILE A 923 -0.87 7.71 -52.59
N GLU A 924 -0.69 7.21 -53.81
CA GLU A 924 -0.91 5.79 -54.15
C GLU A 924 0.07 4.87 -53.38
N ALA A 925 1.33 5.26 -53.25
CA ALA A 925 2.35 4.50 -52.52
C ALA A 925 2.05 4.46 -51.01
N ALA A 926 1.68 5.59 -50.41
CA ALA A 926 1.24 5.67 -49.01
C ALA A 926 -0.05 4.86 -48.77
N LEU A 927 -1.02 4.91 -49.69
CA LEU A 927 -2.25 4.14 -49.61
C LEU A 927 -1.96 2.62 -49.65
N ASN A 928 -1.06 2.18 -50.52
CA ASN A 928 -0.63 0.79 -50.63
C ASN A 928 0.21 0.33 -49.42
N GLN A 929 1.13 1.16 -48.92
CA GLN A 929 1.90 0.86 -47.70
C GLN A 929 0.95 0.67 -46.51
N LYS A 930 -0.09 1.51 -46.39
CA LYS A 930 -1.13 1.36 -45.36
C LYS A 930 -2.05 0.18 -45.61
N TYR A 931 -2.34 -0.19 -46.86
CA TYR A 931 -3.05 -1.42 -47.18
C TYR A 931 -2.28 -2.68 -46.74
N GLN A 932 -0.97 -2.72 -46.96
CA GLN A 932 -0.10 -3.84 -46.57
C GLN A 932 0.13 -3.93 -45.05
N THR A 933 0.16 -2.80 -44.34
CA THR A 933 0.37 -2.74 -42.88
C THR A 933 -0.95 -2.70 -42.07
N ARG A 934 -2.09 -2.96 -42.71
CA ARG A 934 -3.43 -2.85 -42.10
C ARG A 934 -3.71 -3.96 -41.08
N ILE A 935 -4.40 -3.63 -39.99
CA ILE A 935 -4.84 -4.59 -38.97
C ILE A 935 -6.37 -4.59 -38.96
N LEU A 936 -6.99 -5.52 -39.69
CA LEU A 936 -8.44 -5.55 -39.95
C LEU A 936 -9.31 -5.59 -38.67
N LEU A 937 -8.87 -6.32 -37.65
CA LEU A 937 -9.57 -6.47 -36.36
C LEU A 937 -9.38 -5.27 -35.41
N ARG A 938 -8.71 -4.20 -35.84
CA ARG A 938 -8.35 -3.05 -35.00
C ARG A 938 -8.88 -1.75 -35.62
N GLU A 939 -9.50 -0.92 -34.80
CA GLU A 939 -10.03 0.37 -35.25
C GLU A 939 -8.92 1.40 -35.51
N ASP A 940 -9.18 2.33 -36.44
CA ASP A 940 -8.32 3.49 -36.71
C ASP A 940 -8.08 4.31 -35.43
N ALA A 941 -6.82 4.69 -35.18
CA ALA A 941 -6.41 5.32 -33.93
C ALA A 941 -5.83 6.73 -34.15
N ALA A 942 -6.47 7.76 -33.61
CA ALA A 942 -5.91 9.11 -33.57
C ALA A 942 -4.62 9.11 -32.72
N LEU A 943 -3.46 9.41 -33.32
CA LEU A 943 -2.17 9.18 -32.69
C LEU A 943 -1.69 10.35 -31.85
N TRP A 944 -1.55 10.08 -30.54
CA TRP A 944 -0.62 10.78 -29.66
C TRP A 944 0.34 9.80 -28.95
N ARG A 945 0.30 8.50 -29.29
CA ARG A 945 0.94 7.42 -28.51
C ARG A 945 2.38 7.06 -28.91
N ALA A 946 2.87 7.53 -30.06
CA ALA A 946 4.27 7.37 -30.46
C ALA A 946 5.27 7.98 -29.46
N ILE A 947 4.78 8.87 -28.58
CA ILE A 947 5.54 9.70 -27.65
C ILE A 947 6.39 8.92 -26.64
N TRP A 948 6.08 7.68 -26.23
CA TRP A 948 6.96 6.98 -25.26
C TRP A 948 8.32 6.61 -25.87
N THR A 949 8.32 5.77 -26.92
CA THR A 949 9.53 5.35 -27.62
C THR A 949 10.22 6.54 -28.31
N ALA A 950 9.44 7.49 -28.81
CA ALA A 950 9.97 8.73 -29.36
C ALA A 950 10.56 9.67 -28.30
N ILE A 951 10.07 9.71 -27.04
CA ILE A 951 10.70 10.50 -25.98
C ILE A 951 12.09 9.96 -25.69
N ALA A 952 12.24 8.69 -25.35
CA ALA A 952 13.56 8.15 -24.99
C ALA A 952 14.59 8.36 -26.13
N LYS A 953 14.17 8.11 -27.38
CA LYS A 953 15.03 8.25 -28.56
C LYS A 953 15.24 9.70 -29.02
N ASN A 954 14.29 10.64 -28.79
CA ASN A 954 14.47 12.07 -29.11
C ASN A 954 15.06 12.89 -27.95
N VAL A 955 15.07 12.38 -26.72
CA VAL A 955 15.76 12.96 -25.57
C VAL A 955 17.26 12.68 -25.67
N LEU A 956 17.65 11.43 -25.94
CA LEU A 956 19.07 11.04 -26.04
C LEU A 956 19.64 11.17 -27.46
N GLN A 957 18.79 11.07 -28.50
CA GLN A 957 19.18 11.18 -29.92
C GLN A 957 20.39 10.27 -30.24
N HIS A 958 21.44 10.82 -30.84
CA HIS A 958 22.68 10.12 -31.18
C HIS A 958 23.56 9.74 -29.97
N ARG A 959 23.22 10.18 -28.75
CA ARG A 959 23.88 9.77 -27.49
C ARG A 959 23.13 8.65 -26.75
N PHE A 960 22.13 8.01 -27.38
CA PHE A 960 21.50 6.81 -26.83
C PHE A 960 22.51 5.66 -26.80
N SER A 961 22.90 5.21 -25.60
CA SER A 961 23.83 4.10 -25.38
C SER A 961 23.24 3.11 -24.36
N THR A 962 23.72 1.87 -24.42
CA THR A 962 23.48 0.82 -23.42
C THR A 962 24.69 0.58 -22.53
N ASP A 963 25.82 1.26 -22.77
CA ASP A 963 27.03 1.18 -21.93
C ASP A 963 26.86 1.98 -20.62
N TRP A 964 27.21 1.34 -19.50
CA TRP A 964 27.02 1.88 -18.17
C TRP A 964 27.88 3.11 -17.87
N GLN A 965 29.17 3.09 -18.23
CA GLN A 965 30.06 4.20 -17.91
C GLN A 965 29.71 5.46 -18.72
N THR A 966 29.34 5.28 -20.00
CA THR A 966 28.79 6.32 -20.86
C THR A 966 27.50 6.92 -20.27
N ILE A 967 26.60 6.07 -19.76
CA ILE A 967 25.35 6.50 -19.11
C ILE A 967 25.63 7.32 -17.84
N VAL A 968 26.51 6.84 -16.94
CA VAL A 968 26.84 7.53 -15.68
C VAL A 968 27.49 8.89 -15.95
N ASN A 969 28.41 8.98 -16.91
CA ASN A 969 29.03 10.24 -17.32
C ASN A 969 27.99 11.22 -17.89
N TYR A 970 27.11 10.77 -18.81
CA TYR A 970 26.05 11.60 -19.38
C TYR A 970 25.04 12.10 -18.33
N ILE A 971 24.72 11.29 -17.31
CA ILE A 971 23.85 11.69 -16.21
C ILE A 971 24.52 12.75 -15.32
N SER A 972 25.85 12.74 -15.23
CA SER A 972 26.64 13.61 -14.36
C SER A 972 27.01 14.96 -15.00
N GLU A 973 27.14 15.03 -16.33
CA GLU A 973 27.39 16.28 -17.07
C GLU A 973 26.33 17.36 -16.78
N THR A 974 26.77 18.62 -16.65
CA THR A 974 25.93 19.76 -16.23
C THR A 974 25.52 20.71 -17.36
N GLN A 975 26.02 20.50 -18.59
CA GLN A 975 25.91 21.47 -19.70
C GLN A 975 24.88 21.11 -20.80
N THR A 976 23.76 20.45 -20.48
CA THR A 976 22.70 20.13 -21.47
C THR A 976 21.27 20.45 -21.01
N ASP A 977 20.32 20.41 -21.95
CA ASP A 977 18.90 20.75 -21.76
C ASP A 977 18.29 20.17 -20.47
N ARG A 978 17.77 21.07 -19.63
CA ARG A 978 17.21 20.74 -18.31
C ARG A 978 16.06 19.74 -18.37
N ILE A 979 15.26 19.70 -19.45
CA ILE A 979 14.16 18.75 -19.57
C ILE A 979 14.70 17.34 -19.84
N ARG A 980 15.72 17.22 -20.71
CA ARG A 980 16.38 15.95 -21.02
C ARG A 980 17.12 15.39 -19.81
N SER A 981 17.96 16.20 -19.17
CA SER A 981 18.73 15.80 -17.98
C SER A 981 17.81 15.36 -16.82
N PHE A 982 16.72 16.08 -16.56
CA PHE A 982 15.73 15.68 -15.55
C PHE A 982 15.06 14.34 -15.86
N LEU A 983 14.62 14.12 -17.11
CA LEU A 983 13.99 12.87 -17.50
C LEU A 983 14.94 11.67 -17.43
N SER A 984 16.19 11.83 -17.87
CA SER A 984 17.23 10.79 -17.74
C SER A 984 17.53 10.47 -16.27
N ARG A 985 17.69 11.48 -15.41
CA ARG A 985 17.91 11.30 -13.96
C ARG A 985 16.71 10.62 -13.27
N TYR A 986 15.49 10.98 -13.63
CA TYR A 986 14.27 10.38 -13.06
C TYR A 986 14.07 8.92 -13.48
N ILE A 987 14.38 8.58 -14.74
CA ILE A 987 14.37 7.19 -15.23
C ILE A 987 15.44 6.36 -14.51
N PHE A 988 16.66 6.91 -14.35
CA PHE A 988 17.74 6.27 -13.59
C PHE A 988 17.36 6.03 -12.12
N GLN A 989 16.76 7.03 -11.44
CA GLN A 989 16.27 6.87 -10.07
C GLN A 989 15.18 5.81 -9.95
N LEU A 990 14.29 5.66 -10.94
CA LEU A 990 13.31 4.57 -10.97
C LEU A 990 13.98 3.20 -11.07
N THR A 991 14.97 3.03 -11.95
CA THR A 991 15.75 1.78 -12.06
C THR A 991 16.51 1.46 -10.77
N VAL A 992 17.21 2.45 -10.18
CA VAL A 992 17.93 2.29 -8.90
C VAL A 992 16.96 1.96 -7.76
N HIS A 993 15.78 2.56 -7.71
CA HIS A 993 14.73 2.21 -6.75
C HIS A 993 14.20 0.79 -6.95
N THR A 994 14.07 0.31 -8.19
CA THR A 994 13.70 -1.08 -8.47
C THR A 994 14.79 -2.08 -8.04
N VAL A 995 16.07 -1.77 -8.27
CA VAL A 995 17.20 -2.61 -7.78
C VAL A 995 17.31 -2.56 -6.26
N TRP A 996 17.09 -1.40 -5.64
CA TRP A 996 16.99 -1.25 -4.18
C TRP A 996 15.81 -2.06 -3.61
N LYS A 997 14.68 -2.14 -4.33
CA LYS A 997 13.56 -3.01 -3.94
C LYS A 997 13.95 -4.48 -4.05
N GLU A 998 14.53 -4.92 -5.16
CA GLU A 998 15.06 -6.29 -5.35
C GLU A 998 16.06 -6.70 -4.26
N ARG A 999 16.96 -5.79 -3.85
CA ARG A 999 17.85 -6.00 -2.69
C ARG A 999 17.08 -6.16 -1.38
N ASN A 1000 15.99 -5.43 -1.17
CA ASN A 1000 15.22 -5.44 0.08
C ASN A 1000 14.14 -6.52 0.15
N ASP A 1001 13.73 -7.07 -1.00
CA ASP A 1001 12.88 -8.27 -1.11
C ASP A 1001 13.66 -9.55 -0.76
N ARG A 1002 14.98 -9.47 -0.53
CA ARG A 1002 15.87 -10.55 -0.08
C ARG A 1002 16.22 -10.38 1.40
N ARG A 1003 15.42 -10.99 2.29
CA ARG A 1003 15.63 -10.98 3.75
C ARG A 1003 15.28 -12.36 4.31
N HIS A 1004 16.23 -13.02 4.97
CA HIS A 1004 16.25 -14.49 5.02
C HIS A 1004 16.27 -15.10 6.44
N VAL A 1005 15.83 -14.35 7.47
CA VAL A 1005 16.05 -14.66 8.90
C VAL A 1005 15.72 -16.11 9.28
N PHE A 1006 14.49 -16.59 9.03
CA PHE A 1006 14.10 -17.95 9.46
C PHE A 1006 14.97 -19.04 8.84
N ARG A 1007 15.14 -19.00 7.51
CA ARG A 1007 15.86 -20.02 6.74
C ARG A 1007 17.33 -20.13 7.19
N LEU A 1008 17.99 -18.99 7.41
CA LEU A 1008 19.38 -18.95 7.90
C LEU A 1008 19.55 -19.60 9.29
N GLY A 1009 18.61 -19.36 10.22
CA GLY A 1009 18.65 -19.96 11.56
C GLY A 1009 18.29 -21.45 11.53
N ASN A 1010 17.24 -21.80 10.80
CA ASN A 1010 16.80 -23.19 10.62
C ASN A 1010 17.92 -24.05 10.01
N ASP A 1011 18.48 -23.67 8.86
CA ASP A 1011 19.47 -24.48 8.14
C ASP A 1011 20.73 -24.78 8.96
N VAL A 1012 21.12 -23.86 9.85
CA VAL A 1012 22.25 -24.06 10.77
C VAL A 1012 21.87 -25.00 11.92
N GLY A 1013 20.67 -24.85 12.49
CA GLY A 1013 20.19 -25.68 13.61
C GLY A 1013 19.78 -27.10 13.21
N SER A 1014 19.35 -27.33 11.97
CA SER A 1014 18.91 -28.65 11.47
C SER A 1014 20.01 -29.43 10.73
N TYR A 1015 21.12 -28.80 10.34
CA TYR A 1015 22.15 -29.37 9.46
C TYR A 1015 22.56 -30.81 9.80
N GLU A 1016 22.97 -31.10 11.04
CA GLU A 1016 23.48 -32.43 11.40
C GLU A 1016 22.38 -33.49 11.26
N THR A 1017 21.15 -33.13 11.62
CA THR A 1017 19.96 -34.00 11.54
C THR A 1017 19.57 -34.25 10.08
N GLU A 1018 19.51 -33.21 9.25
CA GLU A 1018 19.28 -33.33 7.80
C GLU A 1018 20.37 -34.19 7.11
N MET A 1019 21.65 -33.93 7.41
CA MET A 1019 22.75 -34.73 6.85
C MET A 1019 22.67 -36.20 7.28
N SER A 1020 22.26 -36.49 8.52
CA SER A 1020 22.10 -37.88 9.00
C SER A 1020 21.01 -38.67 8.29
N ARG A 1021 20.02 -37.98 7.69
CA ARG A 1021 18.97 -38.56 6.84
C ARG A 1021 19.35 -38.59 5.35
N GLY A 1022 20.48 -37.99 4.97
CA GLY A 1022 20.92 -37.85 3.57
C GLY A 1022 20.31 -36.65 2.83
N GLU A 1023 19.70 -35.70 3.52
CA GLU A 1023 19.05 -34.52 2.92
C GLU A 1023 20.10 -33.47 2.52
N LEU A 1024 20.57 -33.51 1.26
CA LEU A 1024 21.65 -32.62 0.80
C LEU A 1024 21.23 -31.15 0.58
N ALA A 1025 19.93 -30.83 0.56
CA ALA A 1025 19.37 -29.55 0.14
C ALA A 1025 19.32 -28.49 1.27
N ASN A 1026 20.47 -28.26 1.92
CA ASN A 1026 20.63 -27.32 3.04
C ASN A 1026 21.45 -26.07 2.62
N GLY A 1027 21.19 -24.93 3.27
CA GLY A 1027 21.90 -23.66 3.04
C GLY A 1027 23.43 -23.73 3.21
N ILE A 1028 23.93 -24.45 4.22
CA ILE A 1028 25.38 -24.66 4.44
C ILE A 1028 26.00 -25.42 3.26
N ASN A 1029 25.40 -26.52 2.80
CA ASN A 1029 25.89 -27.28 1.64
C ASN A 1029 25.94 -26.41 0.38
N CYS A 1030 24.90 -25.60 0.15
CA CYS A 1030 24.84 -24.68 -0.98
C CYS A 1030 25.90 -23.57 -0.89
N TYR A 1031 26.22 -23.09 0.33
CA TYR A 1031 27.27 -22.10 0.58
C TYR A 1031 28.68 -22.69 0.40
N MET A 1032 28.96 -23.85 1.01
CA MET A 1032 30.21 -24.59 0.82
C MET A 1032 30.47 -24.88 -0.66
N LYS A 1033 29.44 -25.34 -1.40
CA LYS A 1033 29.53 -25.58 -2.84
C LYS A 1033 29.80 -24.32 -3.66
N GLN A 1034 29.16 -23.19 -3.33
CA GLN A 1034 29.31 -21.95 -4.09
C GLN A 1034 30.65 -21.24 -3.84
N TYR A 1035 31.19 -21.34 -2.62
CA TYR A 1035 32.35 -20.53 -2.18
C TYR A 1035 33.62 -21.33 -1.90
N GLY A 1036 33.57 -22.67 -1.82
CA GLY A 1036 34.74 -23.52 -1.58
C GLY A 1036 35.32 -23.40 -0.17
N VAL A 1037 34.44 -23.23 0.82
CA VAL A 1037 34.75 -23.01 2.24
C VAL A 1037 34.43 -24.24 3.10
N THR A 1038 34.92 -24.30 4.33
CA THR A 1038 34.53 -25.37 5.27
C THR A 1038 33.10 -25.20 5.79
N LYS A 1039 32.57 -26.23 6.47
CA LYS A 1039 31.28 -26.19 7.16
C LYS A 1039 31.27 -25.07 8.22
N GLU A 1040 32.35 -24.93 8.96
CA GLU A 1040 32.51 -23.98 10.06
C GLU A 1040 32.53 -22.54 9.53
N GLU A 1041 33.30 -22.29 8.46
CA GLU A 1041 33.32 -21.00 7.75
C GLU A 1041 31.93 -20.64 7.18
N ALA A 1042 31.22 -21.62 6.61
CA ALA A 1042 29.86 -21.43 6.10
C ALA A 1042 28.86 -21.12 7.22
N SER A 1043 28.84 -21.91 8.31
CA SER A 1043 27.97 -21.68 9.46
C SER A 1043 28.20 -20.33 10.12
N GLN A 1044 29.46 -19.89 10.26
CA GLN A 1044 29.80 -18.58 10.80
C GLN A 1044 29.25 -17.44 9.93
N GLU A 1045 29.38 -17.52 8.61
CA GLU A 1045 28.84 -16.48 7.72
C GLU A 1045 27.31 -16.52 7.66
N LEU A 1046 26.66 -17.70 7.71
CA LEU A 1046 25.20 -17.81 7.81
C LEU A 1046 24.65 -17.21 9.12
N LEU A 1047 25.30 -17.46 10.26
CA LEU A 1047 24.96 -16.86 11.56
C LEU A 1047 25.20 -15.35 11.59
N LYS A 1048 26.23 -14.86 10.88
CA LYS A 1048 26.47 -13.43 10.68
C LYS A 1048 25.40 -12.79 9.81
N MET A 1049 25.03 -13.40 8.68
CA MET A 1049 23.88 -12.97 7.87
C MET A 1049 22.58 -12.97 8.68
N TYR A 1050 22.38 -13.95 9.55
CA TYR A 1050 21.24 -14.01 10.46
C TYR A 1050 21.22 -12.78 11.40
N SER A 1051 22.32 -12.52 12.11
CA SER A 1051 22.49 -11.36 13.00
C SER A 1051 22.28 -10.01 12.30
N ASP A 1052 22.88 -9.81 11.12
CA ASP A 1052 22.70 -8.58 10.34
C ASP A 1052 21.23 -8.38 9.91
N ASN A 1053 20.53 -9.46 9.52
CA ASN A 1053 19.11 -9.38 9.23
C ASN A 1053 18.26 -9.09 10.49
N LYS A 1054 18.65 -9.56 11.69
CA LYS A 1054 17.98 -9.18 12.96
C LYS A 1054 18.11 -7.68 13.24
N LYS A 1055 19.33 -7.12 13.11
CA LYS A 1055 19.59 -5.67 13.21
C LYS A 1055 18.76 -4.88 12.19
N MET A 1056 18.62 -5.39 10.96
CA MET A 1056 17.75 -4.80 9.94
C MET A 1056 16.25 -4.88 10.28
N VAL A 1057 15.77 -5.94 10.94
CA VAL A 1057 14.37 -6.01 11.43
C VAL A 1057 14.14 -4.97 12.52
N MET A 1058 15.06 -4.84 13.48
CA MET A 1058 14.97 -3.85 14.56
C MET A 1058 15.02 -2.41 14.05
N GLU A 1059 15.89 -2.13 13.06
CA GLU A 1059 15.93 -0.84 12.38
C GLU A 1059 14.58 -0.48 11.72
N GLN A 1060 13.97 -1.42 10.99
CA GLN A 1060 12.68 -1.19 10.34
C GLN A 1060 11.52 -1.10 11.34
N PHE A 1061 11.58 -1.81 12.48
CA PHE A 1061 10.61 -1.70 13.57
C PHE A 1061 10.54 -0.25 14.10
N MET A 1062 11.70 0.37 14.38
CA MET A 1062 11.76 1.77 14.81
C MET A 1062 11.36 2.74 13.67
N ASN A 1063 11.92 2.56 12.47
CA ASN A 1063 11.68 3.45 11.33
C ASN A 1063 10.23 3.44 10.79
N THR A 1064 9.38 2.50 11.20
CA THR A 1064 7.99 2.39 10.74
C THR A 1064 6.92 2.57 11.81
N HIS A 1065 7.30 2.81 13.07
CA HIS A 1065 6.35 2.92 14.20
C HIS A 1065 5.31 4.05 14.03
N ASP A 1066 5.69 5.18 13.44
CA ASP A 1066 4.81 6.31 13.07
C ASP A 1066 3.77 5.98 11.98
N HIS A 1067 3.89 4.83 11.31
CA HIS A 1067 3.14 4.52 10.09
C HIS A 1067 2.38 3.19 10.18
N VAL A 1068 2.83 2.26 11.02
CA VAL A 1068 2.27 0.93 11.22
C VAL A 1068 2.02 0.71 12.72
N PRO A 1069 0.82 0.25 13.15
CA PRO A 1069 0.57 0.03 14.59
C PRO A 1069 1.56 -0.95 15.22
N ARG A 1070 2.10 -0.63 16.40
CA ARG A 1070 3.07 -1.47 17.14
C ARG A 1070 2.64 -2.94 17.24
N GLN A 1071 1.35 -3.21 17.46
CA GLN A 1071 0.78 -4.57 17.55
C GLN A 1071 0.84 -5.39 16.25
N VAL A 1072 1.23 -4.78 15.12
CA VAL A 1072 1.53 -5.46 13.85
C VAL A 1072 3.04 -5.68 13.72
N LEU A 1073 3.84 -4.64 13.96
CA LEU A 1073 5.31 -4.71 13.89
C LEU A 1073 5.90 -5.71 14.90
N LEU A 1074 5.32 -5.79 16.10
CA LEU A 1074 5.74 -6.71 17.16
C LEU A 1074 5.59 -8.18 16.76
N ARG A 1075 4.65 -8.52 15.86
CA ARG A 1075 4.47 -9.91 15.41
C ARG A 1075 5.61 -10.36 14.48
N CYS A 1076 6.19 -9.43 13.72
CA CYS A 1076 7.42 -9.68 12.96
C CYS A 1076 8.63 -9.84 13.88
N LEU A 1077 8.77 -8.99 14.91
CA LEU A 1077 9.87 -9.07 15.88
C LEU A 1077 9.81 -10.35 16.73
N ASN A 1078 8.62 -10.75 17.18
CA ASN A 1078 8.47 -11.94 18.02
C ASN A 1078 8.62 -13.25 17.26
N PHE A 1079 8.39 -13.25 15.94
CA PHE A 1079 8.75 -14.41 15.12
C PHE A 1079 10.27 -14.59 14.98
N VAL A 1080 11.06 -13.51 14.99
CA VAL A 1080 12.53 -13.61 15.06
C VAL A 1080 12.96 -14.20 16.41
N ARG A 1081 12.41 -13.70 17.51
CA ARG A 1081 12.64 -14.25 18.86
C ARG A 1081 12.24 -15.72 19.00
N LEU A 1082 11.21 -16.17 18.27
CA LEU A 1082 10.84 -17.58 18.20
C LEU A 1082 11.92 -18.43 17.51
N VAL A 1083 12.50 -17.95 16.40
CA VAL A 1083 13.61 -18.65 15.72
C VAL A 1083 14.81 -18.77 16.66
N ASP A 1084 15.16 -17.71 17.39
CA ASP A 1084 16.22 -17.75 18.39
C ASP A 1084 15.96 -18.85 19.45
N VAL A 1085 14.75 -18.92 20.01
CA VAL A 1085 14.40 -19.91 21.05
C VAL A 1085 14.32 -21.34 20.52
N MET A 1086 13.76 -21.57 19.32
CA MET A 1086 13.56 -22.92 18.80
C MET A 1086 14.82 -23.57 18.23
N TYR A 1087 15.84 -22.77 17.84
CA TYR A 1087 17.06 -23.26 17.19
C TYR A 1087 18.36 -23.09 18.03
N ILE A 1088 18.25 -22.72 19.31
CA ILE A 1088 19.40 -22.44 20.20
C ILE A 1088 20.30 -23.65 20.50
N GLU A 1089 19.73 -24.85 20.59
CA GLU A 1089 20.45 -26.11 20.87
C GLU A 1089 20.40 -27.09 19.68
N GLY A 1090 20.10 -26.60 18.47
CA GLY A 1090 19.73 -27.40 17.30
C GLY A 1090 18.22 -27.35 17.01
N ASP A 1091 17.69 -28.23 16.15
CA ASP A 1091 16.26 -28.24 15.77
C ASP A 1091 15.32 -28.70 16.92
N GLY A 1092 15.10 -27.79 17.87
CA GLY A 1092 14.13 -27.95 18.96
C GLY A 1092 12.66 -27.88 18.51
N TYR A 1093 12.38 -27.66 17.22
CA TYR A 1093 11.03 -27.77 16.66
C TYR A 1093 10.71 -29.21 16.27
N SER A 1094 11.60 -29.88 15.53
CA SER A 1094 11.45 -31.30 15.23
C SER A 1094 11.79 -32.20 16.43
N GLU A 1095 12.77 -31.83 17.26
CA GLU A 1095 13.22 -32.61 18.41
C GLU A 1095 13.35 -31.74 19.68
N PRO A 1096 12.21 -31.37 20.31
CA PRO A 1096 12.20 -30.62 21.56
C PRO A 1096 12.80 -31.43 22.72
N LYS A 1097 14.08 -31.19 22.98
CA LYS A 1097 14.88 -31.72 24.08
C LYS A 1097 15.50 -30.54 24.84
N GLY A 1098 16.20 -30.81 25.94
CA GLY A 1098 17.04 -29.81 26.62
C GLY A 1098 16.25 -28.58 27.08
N LYS A 1099 16.71 -27.38 26.72
CA LYS A 1099 16.07 -26.14 27.17
C LYS A 1099 14.71 -25.89 26.50
N THR A 1100 14.45 -26.39 25.28
CA THR A 1100 13.15 -26.20 24.60
C THR A 1100 12.01 -26.97 25.30
N GLU A 1101 12.30 -28.19 25.77
CA GLU A 1101 11.42 -28.96 26.66
C GLU A 1101 11.17 -28.22 27.99
N HIS A 1102 12.24 -27.70 28.61
CA HIS A 1102 12.15 -26.91 29.84
C HIS A 1102 11.33 -25.62 29.66
N PHE A 1103 11.45 -24.92 28.53
CA PHE A 1103 10.64 -23.75 28.23
C PHE A 1103 9.14 -24.11 28.11
N MET A 1104 8.79 -25.17 27.38
CA MET A 1104 7.39 -25.61 27.24
C MET A 1104 6.78 -26.06 28.57
N THR A 1105 7.51 -26.87 29.37
CA THR A 1105 7.04 -27.29 30.70
C THR A 1105 6.86 -26.10 31.64
N SER A 1106 7.77 -25.12 31.61
CA SER A 1106 7.66 -23.87 32.41
C SER A 1106 6.44 -23.00 32.06
N LEU A 1107 5.96 -23.06 30.81
CA LEU A 1107 4.81 -22.29 30.34
C LEU A 1107 3.48 -23.02 30.47
N PHE A 1108 3.45 -24.34 30.25
CA PHE A 1108 2.21 -25.09 30.07
C PHE A 1108 1.89 -26.09 31.20
N VAL A 1109 2.86 -26.41 32.07
CA VAL A 1109 2.67 -27.38 33.18
C VAL A 1109 2.82 -26.74 34.55
N HIS A 1110 3.78 -25.82 34.72
CA HIS A 1110 4.15 -25.31 36.04
C HIS A 1110 3.59 -23.89 36.30
N PRO A 1111 2.57 -23.73 37.17
CA PRO A 1111 2.12 -22.41 37.63
C PRO A 1111 3.16 -21.76 38.55
N ILE A 1112 3.04 -20.44 38.73
CA ILE A 1112 3.81 -19.70 39.74
C ILE A 1112 3.01 -19.69 41.06
N PRO A 1113 3.59 -20.08 42.21
CA PRO A 1113 2.92 -19.99 43.50
C PRO A 1113 2.46 -18.55 43.81
N LEU A 1114 1.18 -18.38 44.18
CA LEU A 1114 0.60 -17.07 44.54
C LEU A 1114 0.91 -16.64 45.99
N SER A 1115 1.36 -17.60 46.82
CA SER A 1115 1.98 -17.38 48.14
C SER A 1115 3.26 -16.57 48.03
#